data_AF-A0A3A9UFX6-F1
#
_entry.id   AF-A0A3A9UFX6-F1
#
_cell.length_a   1.000
_cell.length_b   1.000
_cell.length_c   1.000
_cell.angle_alpha   90.00
_cell.angle_beta   90.00
_cell.angle_gamma   90.00
#
_symmetry.space_group_name_H-M   'P 1'
#
loop_
_entity.id
_entity.type
_entity.pdbx_description
1 polymer ?
#
loop_
_entity_poly.entity_id
_entity_poly.type
_entity_poly.pdbx_seq_one_letter_code
_entity_poly.pdbx_strand_id
1 'polypeptide(L)'
;MKKIQHYVTGEWTEGKDEGTPVLDAITGDVIANTAIEGLDIPEILNYGRTKGGEVLRKMTFQERGNMLKSLALYLNKRKEAFYEISYRTGATRIDSWIDIEGGFGNLFANASLRKLFPNQPYHVEGDPIDLSRGGRFMAHHIMVPKKGVAVHINAFNFPVWGMLEKCAVNWMAGMPAVVLPAPSSSYLAEAVAREIIASGILPEGALQIINGTVRNILDTVESQDVVTFTGSASTGRILKAHPRIIQEAVPFTMEADSLNASILGEDAVPGTPEFDIFIKEVRKEMTVKAGQKCTAIRRIIVPETLVEDVQIALGKALDKVTIGDPRLKEVRMGSLVSKQQVEAVKNSVQDLAKEAQIVYGNLDKIDAIGADAKKGAFISPILLRADNPLNNRAVHEREAFGPVSTIMPYKTIDEAITLSQMGKGSLVSSITTNNDTIAKDYVVNAASHHGRILVLNRESAKESTGHGSPLPYLTHGGPGRAGGGEEMGGMRGIKHYLQRTAIQGSPTTLTEITGIYQANSAYKEIDKHPFAYHWEDIQPGMSLKTHKRTITDGDIVNFANLTWDHFYAHTDITSLDGSIFEKRTAHGYFILAAAAGLFVYPNKGPVAANYGLEECRFLRPIYHNDTVYVRLTCKQKIDRDVASAEHPSGIVKWFVEVFDVEDELVAVATILTMVEKKQTVFVEMTDAKIQECLSKLTEDVKPKWGVLTPQHMIEHLEFTYRIASGENQDFEIATPEKILEKVKNSLYNYNPFPLESEFPLLKKGELDNLKHSNLATAIEKLNEAREAYKAYFKEHPEAILKNIVFGELNKYEWYLLERKHLNHHFEQFNLLD
;
A
#
# COMPACT_ATOMS: atom_id res chain seq x y z
N MET A 1 -6.57 -39.01 -13.00
CA MET A 1 -5.39 -38.15 -12.70
C MET A 1 -5.86 -36.99 -11.85
N LYS A 2 -5.00 -36.39 -11.01
CA LYS A 2 -5.39 -35.21 -10.19
C LYS A 2 -5.64 -34.02 -11.13
N LYS A 3 -6.77 -33.32 -10.95
CA LYS A 3 -7.10 -32.09 -11.68
C LYS A 3 -6.85 -30.88 -10.79
N ILE A 4 -6.41 -29.77 -11.37
CA ILE A 4 -6.34 -28.49 -10.67
C ILE A 4 -7.77 -27.94 -10.60
N GLN A 5 -8.24 -27.64 -9.39
CA GLN A 5 -9.59 -27.11 -9.18
C GLN A 5 -9.67 -25.62 -9.52
N HIS A 6 -10.85 -25.15 -9.87
CA HIS A 6 -11.21 -23.73 -9.99
C HIS A 6 -11.94 -23.29 -8.72
N TYR A 7 -11.84 -22.02 -8.35
CA TYR A 7 -12.74 -21.43 -7.36
C TYR A 7 -13.65 -20.43 -8.05
N VAL A 8 -14.91 -20.80 -8.21
CA VAL A 8 -15.90 -20.07 -8.99
C VAL A 8 -17.26 -20.20 -8.32
N THR A 9 -18.09 -19.16 -8.40
CA THR A 9 -19.45 -19.15 -7.80
C THR A 9 -19.49 -19.61 -6.33
N GLY A 10 -18.43 -19.32 -5.57
CA GLY A 10 -18.33 -19.64 -4.14
C GLY A 10 -17.81 -21.05 -3.81
N GLU A 11 -17.50 -21.86 -4.82
CA GLU A 11 -17.15 -23.27 -4.62
C GLU A 11 -15.88 -23.71 -5.36
N TRP A 12 -15.22 -24.73 -4.82
CA TRP A 12 -14.13 -25.42 -5.51
C TRP A 12 -14.68 -26.51 -6.43
N THR A 13 -14.40 -26.40 -7.73
CA THR A 13 -14.96 -27.28 -8.76
C THR A 13 -13.88 -27.74 -9.75
N GLU A 14 -14.15 -28.82 -10.49
CA GLU A 14 -13.28 -29.38 -11.53
C GLU A 14 -13.99 -29.36 -12.89
N GLY A 15 -13.24 -29.12 -13.97
CA GLY A 15 -13.74 -29.34 -15.32
C GLY A 15 -14.08 -30.81 -15.61
N LYS A 16 -15.07 -31.03 -16.48
CA LYS A 16 -15.61 -32.35 -16.83
C LYS A 16 -14.69 -33.14 -17.77
N ASP A 17 -13.89 -32.47 -18.60
CA ASP A 17 -12.95 -33.09 -19.55
C ASP A 17 -11.73 -33.72 -18.86
N GLU A 18 -10.92 -34.49 -19.60
CA GLU A 18 -9.68 -35.08 -19.07
C GLU A 18 -8.62 -34.02 -18.74
N GLY A 19 -8.69 -32.87 -19.40
CA GLY A 19 -7.78 -31.74 -19.23
C GLY A 19 -6.40 -31.91 -19.90
N THR A 20 -5.62 -30.84 -19.88
CA THR A 20 -4.24 -30.80 -20.42
C THR A 20 -3.22 -30.98 -19.30
N PRO A 21 -2.20 -31.83 -19.46
CA PRO A 21 -1.19 -32.05 -18.41
C PRO A 21 -0.35 -30.80 -18.17
N VAL A 22 -0.15 -30.48 -16.89
CA VAL A 22 0.83 -29.49 -16.41
C VAL A 22 2.03 -30.26 -15.88
N LEU A 23 3.23 -29.88 -16.32
CA LEU A 23 4.45 -30.63 -16.06
C LEU A 23 5.35 -29.91 -15.05
N ASP A 24 6.11 -30.69 -14.31
CA ASP A 24 7.22 -30.19 -13.49
C ASP A 24 8.37 -29.73 -14.41
N ALA A 25 8.78 -28.48 -14.27
CA ALA A 25 9.79 -27.89 -15.14
C ALA A 25 11.19 -28.51 -14.96
N ILE A 26 11.44 -29.15 -13.81
CA ILE A 26 12.72 -29.76 -13.47
C ILE A 26 12.77 -31.23 -13.90
N THR A 27 11.72 -32.00 -13.62
CA THR A 27 11.71 -33.46 -13.86
C THR A 27 10.95 -33.89 -15.10
N GLY A 28 10.05 -33.06 -15.62
CA GLY A 28 9.13 -33.39 -16.72
C GLY A 28 7.92 -34.23 -16.30
N ASP A 29 7.77 -34.55 -15.01
CA ASP A 29 6.66 -35.37 -14.52
C ASP A 29 5.33 -34.60 -14.52
N VAL A 30 4.22 -35.32 -14.68
CA VAL A 30 2.88 -34.71 -14.62
C VAL A 30 2.53 -34.31 -13.18
N ILE A 31 2.23 -33.03 -13.00
CA ILE A 31 1.77 -32.46 -11.72
C ILE A 31 0.29 -32.77 -11.51
N ALA A 32 -0.52 -32.33 -12.47
CA ALA A 32 -1.97 -32.37 -12.51
C ALA A 32 -2.44 -31.97 -13.92
N ASN A 33 -3.73 -32.13 -14.21
CA ASN A 33 -4.34 -31.65 -15.44
C ASN A 33 -5.17 -30.38 -15.21
N THR A 34 -5.20 -29.48 -16.19
CA THR A 34 -6.16 -28.36 -16.26
C THR A 34 -7.33 -28.74 -17.16
N ALA A 35 -8.52 -28.85 -16.59
CA ALA A 35 -9.77 -29.19 -17.27
C ALA A 35 -10.71 -27.99 -17.17
N ILE A 36 -11.49 -27.66 -18.21
CA ILE A 36 -12.32 -26.44 -18.24
C ILE A 36 -13.78 -26.69 -18.67
N GLU A 37 -14.07 -27.87 -19.22
CA GLU A 37 -15.39 -28.15 -19.78
C GLU A 37 -16.45 -28.14 -18.67
N GLY A 38 -17.56 -27.44 -18.92
CA GLY A 38 -18.69 -27.38 -17.99
C GLY A 38 -18.70 -26.18 -17.03
N LEU A 39 -17.73 -25.27 -17.12
CA LEU A 39 -17.77 -23.99 -16.41
C LEU A 39 -18.76 -23.02 -17.08
N ASP A 40 -19.66 -22.41 -16.28
CA ASP A 40 -20.59 -21.38 -16.73
C ASP A 40 -19.92 -20.00 -16.62
N ILE A 41 -19.19 -19.60 -17.66
CA ILE A 41 -18.45 -18.34 -17.67
C ILE A 41 -19.35 -17.10 -17.45
N PRO A 42 -20.51 -16.95 -18.12
CA PRO A 42 -21.42 -15.85 -17.83
C PRO A 42 -21.81 -15.74 -16.35
N GLU A 43 -22.16 -16.86 -15.71
CA GLU A 43 -22.53 -16.86 -14.29
C GLU A 43 -21.34 -16.54 -13.39
N ILE A 44 -20.13 -17.00 -13.72
CA ILE A 44 -18.90 -16.66 -13.00
C ILE A 44 -18.67 -15.15 -12.98
N LEU A 45 -18.78 -14.48 -14.14
CA LEU A 45 -18.63 -13.03 -14.23
C LEU A 45 -19.75 -12.32 -13.43
N ASN A 46 -21.00 -12.74 -13.61
CA ASN A 46 -22.16 -12.17 -12.93
C ASN A 46 -22.07 -12.30 -11.39
N TYR A 47 -21.63 -13.45 -10.90
CA TYR A 47 -21.44 -13.71 -9.48
C TYR A 47 -20.40 -12.76 -8.87
N GLY A 48 -19.29 -12.49 -9.57
CA GLY A 48 -18.34 -11.46 -9.18
C GLY A 48 -19.02 -10.09 -9.04
N ARG A 49 -19.73 -9.65 -10.09
CA ARG A 49 -20.40 -8.33 -10.15
C ARG A 49 -21.41 -8.11 -9.01
N THR A 50 -22.19 -9.15 -8.69
CA THR A 50 -23.37 -9.09 -7.79
C THR A 50 -23.09 -9.53 -6.36
N LYS A 51 -22.16 -10.45 -6.10
CA LYS A 51 -21.81 -10.88 -4.74
C LYS A 51 -20.60 -10.12 -4.20
N GLY A 52 -19.44 -10.32 -4.82
CA GLY A 52 -18.18 -9.69 -4.37
C GLY A 52 -18.22 -8.17 -4.51
N GLY A 53 -18.64 -7.70 -5.68
CA GLY A 53 -18.68 -6.28 -6.00
C GLY A 53 -19.63 -5.48 -5.10
N GLU A 54 -20.79 -6.03 -4.71
CA GLU A 54 -21.74 -5.30 -3.86
C GLU A 54 -21.19 -4.98 -2.48
N VAL A 55 -20.45 -5.92 -1.88
CA VAL A 55 -19.83 -5.74 -0.57
C VAL A 55 -18.63 -4.78 -0.68
N LEU A 56 -17.72 -5.04 -1.62
CA LEU A 56 -16.50 -4.24 -1.80
C LEU A 56 -16.80 -2.75 -2.09
N ARG A 57 -17.84 -2.44 -2.85
CA ARG A 57 -18.22 -1.06 -3.18
C ARG A 57 -18.83 -0.29 -2.00
N LYS A 58 -19.41 -0.99 -1.02
CA LYS A 58 -19.95 -0.36 0.21
C LYS A 58 -18.84 -0.04 1.21
N MET A 59 -17.75 -0.81 1.20
CA MET A 59 -16.60 -0.56 2.05
C MET A 59 -15.92 0.77 1.70
N THR A 60 -15.32 1.43 2.68
CA THR A 60 -14.46 2.59 2.44
C THR A 60 -13.08 2.16 1.96
N PHE A 61 -12.29 3.08 1.40
CA PHE A 61 -10.88 2.81 1.10
C PHE A 61 -10.08 2.41 2.35
N GLN A 62 -10.46 2.90 3.54
CA GLN A 62 -9.77 2.52 4.79
C GLN A 62 -10.02 1.05 5.13
N GLU A 63 -11.27 0.61 5.05
CA GLU A 63 -11.67 -0.78 5.29
C GLU A 63 -11.02 -1.72 4.28
N ARG A 64 -11.04 -1.37 2.99
CA ARG A 64 -10.38 -2.16 1.94
C ARG A 64 -8.87 -2.24 2.15
N GLY A 65 -8.21 -1.13 2.52
CA GLY A 65 -6.78 -1.15 2.84
C GLY A 65 -6.44 -2.01 4.06
N ASN A 66 -7.27 -1.98 5.11
CA ASN A 66 -7.08 -2.83 6.30
C ASN A 66 -7.35 -4.31 6.00
N MET A 67 -8.30 -4.61 5.12
CA MET A 67 -8.55 -5.96 4.60
C MET A 67 -7.31 -6.50 3.86
N LEU A 68 -6.71 -5.71 2.96
CA LEU A 68 -5.48 -6.09 2.25
C LEU A 68 -4.30 -6.32 3.20
N LYS A 69 -4.12 -5.45 4.20
CA LYS A 69 -3.08 -5.61 5.24
C LYS A 69 -3.26 -6.92 6.01
N SER A 70 -4.50 -7.24 6.39
CA SER A 70 -4.82 -8.47 7.12
C SER A 70 -4.52 -9.71 6.28
N LEU A 71 -4.87 -9.68 4.99
CA LEU A 71 -4.56 -10.76 4.05
C LEU A 71 -3.05 -10.95 3.87
N ALA A 72 -2.30 -9.87 3.71
CA ALA A 72 -0.84 -9.93 3.58
C ALA A 72 -0.17 -10.58 4.80
N LEU A 73 -0.61 -10.23 6.01
CA LEU A 73 -0.14 -10.84 7.25
C LEU A 73 -0.49 -12.33 7.35
N TYR A 74 -1.69 -12.72 6.89
CA TYR A 74 -2.14 -14.11 6.87
C TYR A 74 -1.28 -14.98 5.95
N LEU A 75 -1.02 -14.50 4.72
CA LEU A 75 -0.24 -15.23 3.71
C LEU A 75 1.24 -15.32 4.07
N ASN A 76 1.83 -14.25 4.62
CA ASN A 76 3.25 -14.23 4.98
C ASN A 76 3.59 -15.28 6.05
N LYS A 77 2.64 -15.63 6.94
CA LYS A 77 2.80 -16.71 7.93
C LYS A 77 2.84 -18.11 7.32
N ARG A 78 2.42 -18.27 6.06
CA ARG A 78 2.28 -19.57 5.35
C ARG A 78 3.21 -19.72 4.16
N LYS A 79 4.11 -18.76 3.94
CA LYS A 79 4.92 -18.67 2.73
C LYS A 79 5.79 -19.89 2.41
N GLU A 80 6.28 -20.60 3.44
CA GLU A 80 7.17 -21.75 3.24
C GLU A 80 6.52 -22.88 2.42
N ALA A 81 5.21 -23.12 2.57
CA ALA A 81 4.50 -24.11 1.76
C ALA A 81 4.48 -23.75 0.26
N PHE A 82 4.46 -22.46 -0.07
CA PHE A 82 4.44 -21.99 -1.46
C PHE A 82 5.81 -22.12 -2.13
N TYR A 83 6.91 -22.02 -1.38
CA TYR A 83 8.25 -22.26 -1.92
C TYR A 83 8.43 -23.69 -2.44
N GLU A 84 7.95 -24.68 -1.68
CA GLU A 84 8.02 -26.09 -2.08
C GLU A 84 7.28 -26.36 -3.40
N ILE A 85 6.14 -25.69 -3.59
CA ILE A 85 5.38 -25.75 -4.84
C ILE A 85 6.12 -25.00 -5.95
N SER A 86 6.69 -23.84 -5.65
CA SER A 86 7.36 -22.97 -6.62
C SER A 86 8.61 -23.58 -7.24
N TYR A 87 9.34 -24.46 -6.54
CA TYR A 87 10.48 -25.17 -7.12
C TYR A 87 10.14 -25.95 -8.40
N ARG A 88 8.89 -26.42 -8.53
CA ARG A 88 8.39 -27.13 -9.71
C ARG A 88 8.22 -26.23 -10.95
N THR A 89 8.22 -24.91 -10.75
CA THR A 89 8.23 -23.92 -11.84
C THR A 89 9.62 -23.72 -12.45
N GLY A 90 10.65 -24.32 -11.83
CA GLY A 90 12.04 -24.11 -12.20
C GLY A 90 12.72 -22.96 -11.46
N ALA A 91 12.01 -22.24 -10.59
CA ALA A 91 12.55 -21.09 -9.86
C ALA A 91 13.42 -21.51 -8.67
N THR A 92 14.58 -20.86 -8.48
CA THR A 92 15.35 -20.97 -7.23
C THR A 92 14.60 -20.33 -6.05
N ARG A 93 15.10 -20.48 -4.81
CA ARG A 93 14.46 -19.82 -3.66
C ARG A 93 14.43 -18.29 -3.80
N ILE A 94 15.50 -17.68 -4.32
CA ILE A 94 15.55 -16.21 -4.54
C ILE A 94 14.57 -15.81 -5.64
N ASP A 95 14.49 -16.56 -6.72
CA ASP A 95 13.53 -16.34 -7.79
C ASP A 95 12.07 -16.46 -7.32
N SER A 96 11.81 -17.45 -6.46
CA SER A 96 10.51 -17.69 -5.83
C SER A 96 10.17 -16.60 -4.82
N TRP A 97 11.17 -16.05 -4.13
CA TRP A 97 10.99 -14.93 -3.21
C TRP A 97 10.46 -13.68 -3.94
N ILE A 98 10.96 -13.40 -5.15
CA ILE A 98 10.46 -12.30 -5.97
C ILE A 98 8.98 -12.50 -6.34
N ASP A 99 8.57 -13.71 -6.70
CA ASP A 99 7.17 -14.01 -7.06
C ASP A 99 6.23 -14.02 -5.84
N ILE A 100 6.58 -14.78 -4.80
CA ILE A 100 5.74 -15.02 -3.63
C ILE A 100 5.70 -13.78 -2.73
N GLU A 101 6.88 -13.37 -2.21
CA GLU A 101 6.94 -12.26 -1.26
C GLU A 101 6.78 -10.91 -1.97
N GLY A 102 7.17 -10.79 -3.24
CA GLY A 102 6.83 -9.62 -4.05
C GLY A 102 5.31 -9.49 -4.25
N GLY A 103 4.59 -10.60 -4.47
CA GLY A 103 3.12 -10.62 -4.51
C GLY A 103 2.49 -10.20 -3.18
N PHE A 104 2.98 -10.71 -2.06
CA PHE A 104 2.48 -10.32 -0.72
C PHE A 104 2.83 -8.86 -0.39
N GLY A 105 3.99 -8.39 -0.84
CA GLY A 105 4.42 -7.00 -0.73
C GLY A 105 3.48 -6.03 -1.44
N ASN A 106 2.89 -6.43 -2.58
CA ASN A 106 1.88 -5.62 -3.28
C ASN A 106 0.62 -5.39 -2.43
N LEU A 107 0.19 -6.38 -1.64
CA LEU A 107 -0.93 -6.22 -0.70
C LEU A 107 -0.59 -5.20 0.39
N PHE A 108 0.62 -5.25 0.96
CA PHE A 108 1.06 -4.27 1.95
C PHE A 108 1.16 -2.85 1.37
N ALA A 109 1.76 -2.72 0.19
CA ALA A 109 1.95 -1.42 -0.44
C ALA A 109 0.61 -0.75 -0.78
N ASN A 110 -0.33 -1.50 -1.36
CA ASN A 110 -1.68 -1.00 -1.64
C ASN A 110 -2.47 -0.73 -0.36
N ALA A 111 -2.31 -1.56 0.68
CA ALA A 111 -2.90 -1.29 1.99
C ALA A 111 -2.45 0.06 2.56
N SER A 112 -1.17 0.44 2.43
CA SER A 112 -0.69 1.75 2.88
C SER A 112 -1.21 2.93 2.07
N LEU A 113 -1.57 2.72 0.79
CA LEU A 113 -2.15 3.78 -0.04
C LEU A 113 -3.49 4.29 0.50
N ARG A 114 -4.18 3.53 1.36
CA ARG A 114 -5.44 3.98 1.99
C ARG A 114 -5.31 5.34 2.66
N LYS A 115 -4.13 5.68 3.18
CA LYS A 115 -3.83 6.97 3.82
C LYS A 115 -3.95 8.17 2.86
N LEU A 116 -3.86 7.91 1.56
CA LEU A 116 -4.01 8.90 0.49
C LEU A 116 -5.46 8.98 -0.04
N PHE A 117 -6.36 8.15 0.47
CA PHE A 117 -7.78 8.13 0.09
C PHE A 117 -8.66 8.59 1.27
N PRO A 118 -9.84 9.18 0.99
CA PRO A 118 -10.79 9.54 2.04
C PRO A 118 -11.33 8.28 2.74
N ASN A 119 -11.87 8.45 3.95
CA ASN A 119 -12.67 7.41 4.61
C ASN A 119 -14.09 7.37 4.03
N GLN A 120 -14.18 7.09 2.73
CA GLN A 120 -15.40 7.01 1.94
C GLN A 120 -15.28 5.88 0.91
N PRO A 121 -16.39 5.39 0.33
CA PRO A 121 -16.36 4.35 -0.70
C PRO A 121 -15.83 4.83 -2.07
N TYR A 122 -15.83 6.15 -2.31
CA TYR A 122 -15.33 6.80 -3.54
C TYR A 122 -14.29 7.88 -3.23
N HIS A 123 -13.57 8.32 -4.26
CA HIS A 123 -12.49 9.28 -4.16
C HIS A 123 -12.88 10.63 -4.77
N VAL A 124 -12.39 11.72 -4.19
CA VAL A 124 -12.53 13.07 -4.73
C VAL A 124 -11.17 13.47 -5.30
N GLU A 125 -11.11 13.81 -6.58
CA GLU A 125 -9.86 13.99 -7.31
C GLU A 125 -9.59 15.45 -7.68
N GLY A 126 -8.38 15.91 -7.37
CA GLY A 126 -7.90 17.24 -7.73
C GLY A 126 -8.55 18.34 -6.91
N ASP A 127 -8.42 19.56 -7.41
CA ASP A 127 -8.97 20.76 -6.79
C ASP A 127 -10.36 21.10 -7.35
N PRO A 128 -11.21 21.79 -6.58
CA PRO A 128 -12.46 22.34 -7.07
C PRO A 128 -12.24 23.39 -8.18
N ILE A 129 -13.18 23.48 -9.11
CA ILE A 129 -13.13 24.41 -10.26
C ILE A 129 -14.30 25.38 -10.16
N ASP A 130 -14.03 26.67 -9.95
CA ASP A 130 -15.07 27.70 -10.03
C ASP A 130 -15.50 27.92 -11.49
N LEU A 131 -16.81 27.90 -11.73
CA LEU A 131 -17.42 28.10 -13.05
C LEU A 131 -18.29 29.36 -13.09
N SER A 132 -18.22 30.22 -12.06
CA SER A 132 -19.07 31.40 -11.94
C SER A 132 -18.35 32.60 -11.35
N ARG A 133 -18.69 33.82 -11.80
CA ARG A 133 -18.09 35.05 -11.25
C ARG A 133 -18.37 35.26 -9.75
N GLY A 134 -19.49 34.71 -9.24
CA GLY A 134 -19.92 34.86 -7.86
C GLY A 134 -19.67 33.63 -6.98
N GLY A 135 -18.93 32.62 -7.45
CA GLY A 135 -18.62 31.41 -6.68
C GLY A 135 -19.84 30.60 -6.26
N ARG A 136 -20.95 30.60 -7.02
CA ARG A 136 -22.20 29.88 -6.72
C ARG A 136 -22.45 28.67 -7.61
N PHE A 137 -21.67 28.51 -8.68
CA PHE A 137 -21.70 27.34 -9.55
C PHE A 137 -20.27 26.89 -9.85
N MET A 138 -19.99 25.62 -9.59
CA MET A 138 -18.64 25.07 -9.64
C MET A 138 -18.68 23.60 -10.07
N ALA A 139 -17.50 23.03 -10.33
CA ALA A 139 -17.31 21.63 -10.63
C ALA A 139 -16.26 20.98 -9.73
N HIS A 140 -16.34 19.65 -9.64
CA HIS A 140 -15.28 18.81 -9.08
C HIS A 140 -15.26 17.47 -9.82
N HIS A 141 -14.13 16.78 -9.81
CA HIS A 141 -14.08 15.37 -10.20
C HIS A 141 -14.22 14.44 -9.00
N ILE A 142 -15.05 13.42 -9.15
CA ILE A 142 -15.08 12.25 -8.27
C ILE A 142 -14.71 10.99 -9.06
N MET A 143 -14.29 9.96 -8.34
CA MET A 143 -14.01 8.64 -8.87
C MET A 143 -14.68 7.57 -8.03
N VAL A 144 -15.67 6.90 -8.63
CA VAL A 144 -16.47 5.86 -7.97
C VAL A 144 -16.05 4.47 -8.44
N PRO A 145 -16.12 3.42 -7.61
CA PRO A 145 -15.85 2.04 -8.04
C PRO A 145 -16.72 1.64 -9.24
N LYS A 146 -16.12 1.05 -10.27
CA LYS A 146 -16.88 0.46 -11.39
C LYS A 146 -17.77 -0.67 -10.90
N LYS A 147 -18.93 -0.86 -11.54
CA LYS A 147 -19.92 -1.89 -11.17
C LYS A 147 -19.72 -3.25 -11.85
N GLY A 148 -18.58 -3.47 -12.50
CA GLY A 148 -18.25 -4.73 -13.18
C GLY A 148 -17.35 -5.65 -12.36
N VAL A 149 -16.63 -6.53 -13.07
CA VAL A 149 -15.58 -7.43 -12.59
C VAL A 149 -14.27 -7.21 -13.35
N ALA A 150 -13.15 -7.34 -12.65
CA ALA A 150 -11.82 -7.28 -13.22
C ALA A 150 -11.40 -8.67 -13.71
N VAL A 151 -11.23 -8.84 -15.02
CA VAL A 151 -10.76 -10.08 -15.64
C VAL A 151 -9.25 -9.97 -15.83
N HIS A 152 -8.49 -10.82 -15.14
CA HIS A 152 -7.04 -10.83 -15.20
C HIS A 152 -6.54 -12.08 -15.93
N ILE A 153 -6.03 -11.90 -17.15
CA ILE A 153 -5.43 -12.98 -17.95
C ILE A 153 -3.92 -12.86 -17.80
N ASN A 154 -3.33 -13.76 -17.02
CA ASN A 154 -1.95 -13.63 -16.53
C ASN A 154 -0.97 -14.55 -17.27
N ALA A 155 0.28 -14.11 -17.38
CA ALA A 155 1.37 -14.91 -17.91
C ALA A 155 1.89 -15.96 -16.92
N PHE A 156 2.75 -16.85 -17.42
CA PHE A 156 3.28 -17.99 -16.68
C PHE A 156 4.42 -17.66 -15.71
N ASN A 157 5.09 -16.53 -15.90
CA ASN A 157 6.34 -16.21 -15.21
C ASN A 157 6.14 -15.90 -13.73
N PHE A 158 5.05 -15.23 -13.38
CA PHE A 158 4.75 -14.76 -12.03
C PHE A 158 3.31 -15.14 -11.61
N PRO A 159 3.04 -16.43 -11.33
CA PRO A 159 1.71 -16.88 -10.93
C PRO A 159 1.21 -16.23 -9.63
N VAL A 160 2.09 -15.85 -8.70
CA VAL A 160 1.69 -15.18 -7.44
C VAL A 160 1.75 -13.67 -7.60
N TRP A 161 2.88 -13.12 -8.01
CA TRP A 161 3.05 -11.68 -8.14
C TRP A 161 2.10 -11.09 -9.18
N GLY A 162 1.98 -11.69 -10.36
CA GLY A 162 1.08 -11.20 -11.43
C GLY A 162 -0.40 -11.30 -11.06
N MET A 163 -0.77 -12.23 -10.18
CA MET A 163 -2.13 -12.26 -9.60
C MET A 163 -2.30 -11.12 -8.59
N LEU A 164 -1.39 -11.00 -7.63
CA LEU A 164 -1.57 -10.12 -6.48
C LEU A 164 -1.24 -8.65 -6.74
N GLU A 165 -0.39 -8.32 -7.72
CA GLU A 165 -0.17 -6.93 -8.14
C GLU A 165 -1.45 -6.32 -8.72
N LYS A 166 -2.21 -7.09 -9.52
CA LYS A 166 -3.51 -6.68 -10.07
C LYS A 166 -4.61 -6.71 -9.01
N CYS A 167 -4.74 -7.85 -8.33
CA CYS A 167 -5.78 -8.08 -7.32
C CYS A 167 -5.77 -7.03 -6.20
N ALA A 168 -4.57 -6.67 -5.70
CA ALA A 168 -4.44 -5.66 -4.66
C ALA A 168 -5.02 -4.30 -5.10
N VAL A 169 -4.86 -3.95 -6.38
CA VAL A 169 -5.29 -2.67 -6.95
C VAL A 169 -6.80 -2.63 -7.17
N ASN A 170 -7.41 -3.64 -7.81
CA ASN A 170 -8.86 -3.65 -8.02
C ASN A 170 -9.63 -3.84 -6.71
N TRP A 171 -9.12 -4.63 -5.76
CA TRP A 171 -9.73 -4.74 -4.43
C TRP A 171 -9.64 -3.42 -3.68
N MET A 172 -8.51 -2.70 -3.75
CA MET A 172 -8.42 -1.37 -3.16
C MET A 172 -9.43 -0.38 -3.80
N ALA A 173 -9.69 -0.51 -5.11
CA ALA A 173 -10.68 0.25 -5.84
C ALA A 173 -12.14 -0.19 -5.60
N GLY A 174 -12.39 -1.30 -4.91
CA GLY A 174 -13.73 -1.83 -4.65
C GLY A 174 -14.33 -2.67 -5.78
N MET A 175 -13.51 -3.30 -6.61
CA MET A 175 -13.92 -4.15 -7.73
C MET A 175 -13.48 -5.61 -7.51
N PRO A 176 -14.33 -6.62 -7.77
CA PRO A 176 -13.99 -8.05 -7.65
C PRO A 176 -13.13 -8.52 -8.82
N ALA A 177 -12.46 -9.67 -8.69
CA ALA A 177 -11.57 -10.23 -9.72
C ALA A 177 -11.92 -11.66 -10.13
N VAL A 178 -11.75 -11.95 -11.42
CA VAL A 178 -11.69 -13.31 -12.01
C VAL A 178 -10.32 -13.47 -12.64
N VAL A 179 -9.49 -14.35 -12.05
CA VAL A 179 -8.09 -14.54 -12.45
C VAL A 179 -7.94 -15.82 -13.27
N LEU A 180 -7.28 -15.70 -14.42
CA LEU A 180 -6.93 -16.79 -15.31
C LEU A 180 -5.39 -16.88 -15.37
N PRO A 181 -4.76 -17.62 -14.44
CA PRO A 181 -3.32 -17.85 -14.50
C PRO A 181 -2.97 -18.74 -15.70
N ALA A 182 -1.79 -18.54 -16.29
CA ALA A 182 -1.34 -19.40 -17.37
C ALA A 182 -1.24 -20.87 -16.89
N PRO A 183 -1.72 -21.86 -17.69
CA PRO A 183 -1.81 -23.25 -17.25
C PRO A 183 -0.52 -23.84 -16.71
N SER A 184 0.64 -23.50 -17.31
CA SER A 184 1.95 -24.07 -17.00
C SER A 184 2.44 -23.83 -15.57
N SER A 185 1.95 -22.79 -14.89
CA SER A 185 2.30 -22.47 -13.50
C SER A 185 1.08 -22.19 -12.61
N SER A 186 -0.12 -22.48 -13.11
CA SER A 186 -1.41 -22.23 -12.44
C SER A 186 -1.55 -22.90 -11.07
N TYR A 187 -0.92 -24.05 -10.84
CA TYR A 187 -0.95 -24.76 -9.56
C TYR A 187 -0.40 -23.93 -8.38
N LEU A 188 0.56 -23.02 -8.63
CA LEU A 188 1.08 -22.14 -7.58
C LEU A 188 0.10 -21.00 -7.27
N ALA A 189 -0.51 -20.41 -8.31
CA ALA A 189 -1.56 -19.40 -8.15
C ALA A 189 -2.77 -19.97 -7.41
N GLU A 190 -3.19 -21.19 -7.76
CA GLU A 190 -4.27 -21.93 -7.12
C GLU A 190 -3.99 -22.18 -5.64
N ALA A 191 -2.79 -22.66 -5.29
CA ALA A 191 -2.41 -22.89 -3.90
C ALA A 191 -2.48 -21.62 -3.04
N VAL A 192 -2.04 -20.47 -3.59
CA VAL A 192 -2.16 -19.18 -2.91
C VAL A 192 -3.62 -18.72 -2.83
N ALA A 193 -4.39 -18.84 -3.92
CA ALA A 193 -5.81 -18.50 -3.93
C ALA A 193 -6.60 -19.32 -2.91
N ARG A 194 -6.26 -20.60 -2.73
CA ARG A 194 -6.85 -21.47 -1.71
C ARG A 194 -6.67 -20.95 -0.30
N GLU A 195 -5.47 -20.48 0.04
CA GLU A 195 -5.23 -19.85 1.34
C GLU A 195 -5.92 -18.49 1.47
N ILE A 196 -6.05 -17.72 0.38
CA ILE A 196 -6.84 -16.47 0.38
C ILE A 196 -8.32 -16.78 0.71
N ILE A 197 -8.93 -17.76 0.04
CA ILE A 197 -10.33 -18.15 0.28
C ILE A 197 -10.51 -18.72 1.68
N ALA A 198 -9.61 -19.62 2.11
CA ALA A 198 -9.68 -20.23 3.44
C ALA A 198 -9.54 -19.22 4.59
N SER A 199 -8.91 -18.06 4.34
CA SER A 199 -8.76 -17.02 5.36
C SER A 199 -10.08 -16.35 5.78
N GLY A 200 -11.11 -16.36 4.92
CA GLY A 200 -12.36 -15.63 5.14
C GLY A 200 -12.22 -14.10 5.21
N ILE A 201 -11.04 -13.55 4.87
CA ILE A 201 -10.75 -12.11 4.96
C ILE A 201 -11.43 -11.33 3.84
N LEU A 202 -11.45 -11.89 2.63
CA LEU A 202 -12.14 -11.28 1.49
C LEU A 202 -13.62 -11.65 1.51
N PRO A 203 -14.53 -10.74 1.09
CA PRO A 203 -15.91 -11.08 0.84
C PRO A 203 -16.04 -12.21 -0.18
N GLU A 204 -17.07 -13.04 -0.02
CA GLU A 204 -17.45 -14.04 -1.02
C GLU A 204 -17.65 -13.40 -2.41
N GLY A 205 -17.10 -14.02 -3.45
CA GLY A 205 -17.13 -13.50 -4.82
C GLY A 205 -16.11 -12.38 -5.13
N ALA A 206 -15.32 -11.92 -4.15
CA ALA A 206 -14.27 -10.91 -4.40
C ALA A 206 -13.08 -11.46 -5.21
N LEU A 207 -12.80 -12.76 -5.08
CA LEU A 207 -11.80 -13.49 -5.86
C LEU A 207 -12.44 -14.74 -6.45
N GLN A 208 -12.23 -14.95 -7.74
CA GLN A 208 -12.48 -16.19 -8.45
C GLN A 208 -11.24 -16.54 -9.28
N ILE A 209 -10.95 -17.83 -9.46
CA ILE A 209 -9.80 -18.30 -10.23
C ILE A 209 -10.18 -19.45 -11.15
N ILE A 210 -9.78 -19.36 -12.42
CA ILE A 210 -10.01 -20.39 -13.43
C ILE A 210 -8.66 -20.91 -13.94
N ASN A 211 -8.27 -22.09 -13.47
CA ASN A 211 -7.02 -22.75 -13.86
C ASN A 211 -7.14 -23.49 -15.20
N GLY A 212 -6.89 -22.79 -16.30
CA GLY A 212 -6.94 -23.36 -17.65
C GLY A 212 -7.12 -22.30 -18.73
N THR A 213 -7.09 -22.71 -20.00
CA THR A 213 -7.28 -21.79 -21.14
C THR A 213 -8.75 -21.64 -21.50
N VAL A 214 -9.40 -20.55 -21.05
CA VAL A 214 -10.80 -20.26 -21.36
C VAL A 214 -10.91 -19.40 -22.63
N ARG A 215 -11.58 -19.91 -23.67
CA ARG A 215 -11.70 -19.21 -24.97
C ARG A 215 -12.83 -18.18 -25.03
N ASN A 216 -13.88 -18.39 -24.24
CA ASN A 216 -15.11 -17.58 -24.22
C ASN A 216 -15.16 -16.60 -23.03
N ILE A 217 -14.03 -16.34 -22.35
CA ILE A 217 -13.98 -15.44 -21.19
C ILE A 217 -14.44 -14.01 -21.51
N LEU A 218 -14.24 -13.58 -22.76
CA LEU A 218 -14.59 -12.24 -23.23
C LEU A 218 -15.98 -12.16 -23.88
N ASP A 219 -16.72 -13.26 -24.00
CA ASP A 219 -17.98 -13.28 -24.77
C ASP A 219 -19.09 -12.49 -24.07
N THR A 220 -19.01 -12.38 -22.73
CA THR A 220 -20.05 -11.79 -21.87
C THR A 220 -19.51 -10.71 -20.92
N VAL A 221 -18.34 -10.14 -21.24
CA VAL A 221 -17.90 -8.91 -20.57
C VAL A 221 -18.82 -7.75 -20.96
N GLU A 222 -18.91 -6.75 -20.08
CA GLU A 222 -19.79 -5.59 -20.17
C GLU A 222 -18.99 -4.28 -20.00
N SER A 223 -19.58 -3.15 -20.39
CA SER A 223 -18.92 -1.82 -20.33
C SER A 223 -18.37 -1.39 -18.95
N GLN A 224 -18.81 -2.02 -17.87
CA GLN A 224 -18.33 -1.75 -16.51
C GLN A 224 -17.21 -2.69 -16.04
N ASP A 225 -16.92 -3.74 -16.80
CA ASP A 225 -15.79 -4.63 -16.53
C ASP A 225 -14.47 -3.97 -16.92
N VAL A 226 -13.37 -4.56 -16.48
CA VAL A 226 -12.01 -4.18 -16.90
C VAL A 226 -11.27 -5.47 -17.24
N VAL A 227 -10.58 -5.50 -18.39
CA VAL A 227 -9.75 -6.63 -18.79
C VAL A 227 -8.29 -6.22 -18.76
N THR A 228 -7.50 -6.98 -18.02
CA THR A 228 -6.05 -6.77 -17.91
C THR A 228 -5.33 -8.03 -18.37
N PHE A 229 -4.57 -7.92 -19.45
CA PHE A 229 -3.83 -9.02 -20.07
C PHE A 229 -2.33 -8.82 -19.92
N THR A 230 -1.64 -9.88 -19.48
CA THR A 230 -0.18 -10.01 -19.55
C THR A 230 0.17 -11.25 -20.36
N GLY A 231 0.99 -11.10 -21.40
CA GLY A 231 1.45 -12.23 -22.22
C GLY A 231 2.04 -11.78 -23.55
N SER A 232 1.99 -12.63 -24.57
CA SER A 232 2.60 -12.28 -25.86
C SER A 232 1.84 -11.16 -26.58
N ALA A 233 2.57 -10.34 -27.33
CA ALA A 233 1.97 -9.23 -28.10
C ALA A 233 0.97 -9.74 -29.15
N SER A 234 1.18 -10.93 -29.73
CA SER A 234 0.25 -11.54 -30.68
C SER A 234 -1.08 -11.90 -30.04
N THR A 235 -1.05 -12.57 -28.88
CA THR A 235 -2.26 -12.95 -28.14
C THR A 235 -3.01 -11.72 -27.64
N GLY A 236 -2.30 -10.76 -27.05
CA GLY A 236 -2.89 -9.53 -26.56
C GLY A 236 -3.63 -8.74 -27.65
N ARG A 237 -3.09 -8.66 -28.87
CA ARG A 237 -3.76 -8.02 -30.01
C ARG A 237 -5.03 -8.74 -30.43
N ILE A 238 -5.05 -10.07 -30.42
CA ILE A 238 -6.24 -10.88 -30.73
C ILE A 238 -7.33 -10.59 -29.69
N LEU A 239 -6.98 -10.62 -28.41
CA LEU A 239 -7.92 -10.36 -27.32
C LEU A 239 -8.44 -8.91 -27.32
N LYS A 240 -7.55 -7.94 -27.56
CA LYS A 240 -7.93 -6.52 -27.68
C LYS A 240 -8.88 -6.25 -28.85
N ALA A 241 -8.75 -7.02 -29.93
CA ALA A 241 -9.60 -6.94 -31.11
C ALA A 241 -10.92 -7.75 -30.97
N HIS A 242 -11.19 -8.34 -29.81
CA HIS A 242 -12.38 -9.14 -29.60
C HIS A 242 -13.66 -8.30 -29.82
N PRO A 243 -14.65 -8.77 -30.61
CA PRO A 243 -15.83 -7.98 -30.97
C PRO A 243 -16.59 -7.43 -29.75
N ARG A 244 -16.70 -8.22 -28.69
CA ARG A 244 -17.37 -7.80 -27.44
C ARG A 244 -16.65 -6.65 -26.74
N ILE A 245 -15.32 -6.67 -26.71
CA ILE A 245 -14.50 -5.60 -26.09
C ILE A 245 -14.76 -4.28 -26.82
N ILE A 246 -14.79 -4.32 -28.15
CA ILE A 246 -15.04 -3.15 -28.99
C ILE A 246 -16.48 -2.66 -28.83
N GLN A 247 -17.46 -3.57 -28.88
CA GLN A 247 -18.88 -3.24 -28.80
C GLN A 247 -19.26 -2.59 -27.46
N GLU A 248 -18.75 -3.13 -26.35
CA GLU A 248 -19.03 -2.64 -24.99
C GLU A 248 -18.05 -1.55 -24.54
N ALA A 249 -17.06 -1.20 -25.39
CA ALA A 249 -15.97 -0.28 -25.06
C ALA A 249 -15.27 -0.61 -23.74
N VAL A 250 -15.06 -1.91 -23.48
CA VAL A 250 -14.44 -2.39 -22.23
C VAL A 250 -12.98 -1.92 -22.17
N PRO A 251 -12.56 -1.26 -21.07
CA PRO A 251 -11.16 -0.97 -20.84
C PRO A 251 -10.30 -2.24 -20.93
N PHE A 252 -9.32 -2.22 -21.84
CA PHE A 252 -8.39 -3.32 -22.06
C PHE A 252 -6.95 -2.85 -21.87
N THR A 253 -6.36 -3.21 -20.73
CA THR A 253 -4.95 -2.97 -20.42
C THR A 253 -4.13 -4.15 -20.91
N MET A 254 -3.07 -3.85 -21.67
CA MET A 254 -2.19 -4.86 -22.26
C MET A 254 -0.75 -4.59 -21.83
N GLU A 255 -0.16 -5.57 -21.15
CA GLU A 255 1.28 -5.70 -20.95
C GLU A 255 1.77 -6.85 -21.84
N ALA A 256 2.79 -6.58 -22.66
CA ALA A 256 3.28 -7.51 -23.65
C ALA A 256 4.81 -7.61 -23.70
N ASP A 257 5.30 -8.46 -24.60
CA ASP A 257 6.71 -8.64 -24.96
C ASP A 257 7.49 -7.30 -24.99
N SER A 258 8.71 -7.28 -24.46
CA SER A 258 9.47 -6.04 -24.29
C SER A 258 10.98 -6.25 -24.46
N LEU A 259 11.59 -5.52 -25.39
CA LEU A 259 13.03 -5.52 -25.59
C LEU A 259 13.71 -4.46 -24.72
N ASN A 260 13.73 -4.69 -23.41
CA ASN A 260 14.32 -3.76 -22.45
C ASN A 260 15.82 -3.54 -22.72
N ALA A 261 16.28 -2.31 -22.51
CA ALA A 261 17.64 -1.90 -22.78
C ALA A 261 18.41 -1.57 -21.48
N SER A 262 19.72 -1.78 -21.48
CA SER A 262 20.61 -1.24 -20.46
C SER A 262 21.80 -0.57 -21.13
N ILE A 263 22.00 0.70 -20.81
CA ILE A 263 22.99 1.59 -21.39
C ILE A 263 24.16 1.72 -20.41
N LEU A 264 25.38 1.57 -20.88
CA LEU A 264 26.59 1.94 -20.15
C LEU A 264 27.01 3.36 -20.58
N GLY A 265 27.16 4.29 -19.63
CA GLY A 265 27.66 5.62 -19.93
C GLY A 265 29.14 5.62 -20.32
N GLU A 266 29.57 6.63 -21.08
CA GLU A 266 30.96 6.74 -21.57
C GLU A 266 32.00 6.87 -20.44
N ASP A 267 31.58 7.38 -19.28
CA ASP A 267 32.42 7.53 -18.08
C ASP A 267 32.57 6.22 -17.29
N ALA A 268 31.72 5.23 -17.56
CA ALA A 268 31.69 3.95 -16.86
C ALA A 268 32.65 2.93 -17.51
N VAL A 269 33.96 3.19 -17.39
CA VAL A 269 35.04 2.37 -17.96
C VAL A 269 35.53 1.28 -16.97
N PRO A 270 36.24 0.22 -17.42
CA PRO A 270 36.83 -0.76 -16.53
C PRO A 270 37.64 -0.14 -15.38
N GLY A 271 37.44 -0.64 -14.16
CA GLY A 271 38.05 -0.10 -12.93
C GLY A 271 37.20 0.98 -12.23
N THR A 272 36.11 1.44 -12.85
CA THR A 272 35.11 2.27 -12.18
C THR A 272 34.05 1.41 -11.47
N PRO A 273 33.46 1.90 -10.36
CA PRO A 273 32.30 1.27 -9.75
C PRO A 273 31.13 1.07 -10.71
N GLU A 274 30.90 2.01 -11.63
CA GLU A 274 29.79 2.01 -12.58
C GLU A 274 29.90 0.84 -13.55
N PHE A 275 31.10 0.53 -14.06
CA PHE A 275 31.31 -0.64 -14.92
C PHE A 275 30.97 -1.95 -14.17
N ASP A 276 31.45 -2.10 -12.94
CA ASP A 276 31.16 -3.29 -12.12
C ASP A 276 29.66 -3.42 -11.80
N ILE A 277 28.99 -2.30 -11.50
CA ILE A 277 27.54 -2.25 -11.28
C ILE A 277 26.79 -2.70 -12.53
N PHE A 278 27.17 -2.19 -13.70
CA PHE A 278 26.55 -2.54 -14.97
C PHE A 278 26.67 -4.04 -15.28
N ILE A 279 27.87 -4.61 -15.19
CA ILE A 279 28.11 -6.04 -15.43
C ILE A 279 27.30 -6.90 -14.45
N LYS A 280 27.28 -6.53 -13.17
CA LYS A 280 26.51 -7.22 -12.13
C LYS A 280 25.01 -7.20 -12.43
N GLU A 281 24.48 -6.06 -12.83
CA GLU A 281 23.04 -5.89 -13.09
C GLU A 281 22.62 -6.64 -14.36
N VAL A 282 23.39 -6.54 -15.44
CA VAL A 282 23.13 -7.29 -16.68
C VAL A 282 23.14 -8.80 -16.42
N ARG A 283 24.17 -9.33 -15.74
CA ARG A 283 24.23 -10.75 -15.37
C ARG A 283 23.02 -11.16 -14.54
N LYS A 284 22.65 -10.36 -13.52
CA LYS A 284 21.50 -10.64 -12.66
C LYS A 284 20.21 -10.71 -13.47
N GLU A 285 19.96 -9.75 -14.35
CA GLU A 285 18.74 -9.69 -15.15
C GLU A 285 18.64 -10.79 -16.21
N MET A 286 19.77 -11.27 -16.73
CA MET A 286 19.80 -12.44 -17.59
C MET A 286 19.43 -13.75 -16.85
N THR A 287 19.76 -13.85 -15.56
CA THR A 287 19.79 -15.16 -14.86
C THR A 287 18.71 -15.34 -13.81
N VAL A 288 18.22 -14.26 -13.21
CA VAL A 288 17.04 -14.31 -12.32
C VAL A 288 15.85 -14.86 -13.10
N LYS A 289 15.21 -15.90 -12.56
CA LYS A 289 14.13 -16.68 -13.20
C LYS A 289 14.49 -17.20 -14.59
N ALA A 290 15.76 -17.50 -14.84
CA ALA A 290 16.28 -17.84 -16.16
C ALA A 290 15.86 -16.81 -17.23
N GLY A 291 15.86 -15.53 -16.88
CA GLY A 291 15.51 -14.42 -17.78
C GLY A 291 14.03 -14.35 -18.16
N GLN A 292 13.14 -15.13 -17.53
CA GLN A 292 11.69 -15.11 -17.80
C GLN A 292 10.96 -13.95 -17.09
N LYS A 293 11.53 -12.75 -17.14
CA LYS A 293 10.89 -11.53 -16.66
C LYS A 293 10.57 -10.65 -17.86
N CYS A 294 9.37 -10.09 -17.90
CA CYS A 294 8.97 -9.08 -18.89
C CYS A 294 9.91 -7.86 -18.85
N THR A 295 10.50 -7.57 -17.68
CA THR A 295 11.49 -6.51 -17.45
C THR A 295 12.94 -6.96 -17.52
N ALA A 296 13.28 -8.15 -18.02
CA ALA A 296 14.68 -8.57 -18.13
C ALA A 296 15.43 -7.79 -19.23
N ILE A 297 16.72 -7.50 -19.04
CA ILE A 297 17.55 -6.80 -20.03
C ILE A 297 17.71 -7.68 -21.27
N ARG A 298 17.29 -7.20 -22.44
CA ARG A 298 17.42 -7.91 -23.73
C ARG A 298 18.51 -7.29 -24.60
N ARG A 299 18.74 -5.99 -24.47
CA ARG A 299 19.69 -5.22 -25.29
C ARG A 299 20.66 -4.48 -24.38
N ILE A 300 21.95 -4.71 -24.58
CA ILE A 300 23.06 -4.16 -23.79
C ILE A 300 23.76 -3.15 -24.70
N ILE A 301 23.55 -1.86 -24.48
CA ILE A 301 24.01 -0.78 -25.37
C ILE A 301 25.23 -0.12 -24.71
N VAL A 302 26.39 -0.19 -25.35
CA VAL A 302 27.67 0.21 -24.73
C VAL A 302 28.50 1.05 -25.71
N PRO A 303 29.41 1.93 -25.23
CA PRO A 303 30.32 2.66 -26.11
C PRO A 303 31.11 1.69 -26.99
N GLU A 304 31.33 2.04 -28.26
CA GLU A 304 32.01 1.17 -29.23
C GLU A 304 33.40 0.72 -28.75
N THR A 305 34.08 1.56 -27.97
CA THR A 305 35.40 1.31 -27.38
C THR A 305 35.38 0.33 -26.21
N LEU A 306 34.22 0.02 -25.62
CA LEU A 306 34.07 -0.83 -24.43
C LEU A 306 33.40 -2.19 -24.72
N VAL A 307 33.08 -2.49 -25.99
CA VAL A 307 32.39 -3.73 -26.37
C VAL A 307 33.13 -4.98 -25.92
N GLU A 308 34.45 -5.04 -26.17
CA GLU A 308 35.27 -6.20 -25.81
C GLU A 308 35.38 -6.36 -24.29
N ASP A 309 35.61 -5.27 -23.56
CA ASP A 309 35.69 -5.28 -22.09
C ASP A 309 34.40 -5.82 -21.48
N VAL A 310 33.25 -5.33 -21.94
CA VAL A 310 31.94 -5.78 -21.48
C VAL A 310 31.70 -7.25 -21.84
N GLN A 311 32.04 -7.67 -23.06
CA GLN A 311 31.90 -9.06 -23.49
C GLN A 311 32.71 -10.01 -22.59
N ILE A 312 33.97 -9.69 -22.33
CA ILE A 312 34.88 -10.51 -21.50
C ILE A 312 34.39 -10.53 -20.04
N ALA A 313 34.06 -9.37 -19.47
CA ALA A 313 33.63 -9.26 -18.08
C ALA A 313 32.29 -9.99 -17.85
N LEU A 314 31.32 -9.82 -18.76
CA LEU A 314 30.03 -10.48 -18.67
C LEU A 314 30.14 -11.99 -18.88
N GLY A 315 30.94 -12.46 -19.84
CA GLY A 315 31.20 -13.89 -20.03
C GLY A 315 31.75 -14.55 -18.76
N LYS A 316 32.79 -13.95 -18.14
CA LYS A 316 33.34 -14.42 -16.86
C LYS A 316 32.32 -14.39 -15.71
N ALA A 317 31.39 -13.44 -15.74
CA ALA A 317 30.37 -13.30 -14.72
C ALA A 317 29.27 -14.37 -14.89
N LEU A 318 28.93 -14.73 -16.14
CA LEU A 318 27.96 -15.78 -16.49
C LEU A 318 28.52 -17.19 -16.23
N ASP A 319 29.82 -17.43 -16.44
CA ASP A 319 30.46 -18.74 -16.14
C ASP A 319 30.36 -19.18 -14.68
N LYS A 320 30.12 -18.24 -13.77
CA LYS A 320 29.94 -18.50 -12.34
C LYS A 320 28.51 -18.91 -11.99
N VAL A 321 27.58 -18.93 -12.95
CA VAL A 321 26.16 -19.22 -12.73
C VAL A 321 25.92 -20.71 -12.89
N THR A 322 25.78 -21.39 -11.76
CA THR A 322 25.45 -22.82 -11.69
C THR A 322 23.98 -23.06 -12.01
N ILE A 323 23.73 -24.05 -12.87
CA ILE A 323 22.40 -24.41 -13.39
C ILE A 323 22.02 -25.78 -12.85
N GLY A 324 20.78 -25.98 -12.39
CA GLY A 324 20.37 -27.27 -11.85
C GLY A 324 19.04 -27.28 -11.09
N ASP A 325 18.84 -28.31 -10.28
CA ASP A 325 17.66 -28.41 -9.40
C ASP A 325 17.67 -27.25 -8.38
N PRO A 326 16.63 -26.39 -8.37
CA PRO A 326 16.56 -25.23 -7.48
C PRO A 326 16.51 -25.56 -5.98
N ARG A 327 16.33 -26.84 -5.60
CA ARG A 327 16.40 -27.31 -4.22
C ARG A 327 17.82 -27.37 -3.67
N LEU A 328 18.83 -27.39 -4.54
CA LEU A 328 20.24 -27.42 -4.17
C LEU A 328 20.76 -26.01 -3.88
N LYS A 329 21.51 -25.86 -2.77
CA LYS A 329 21.99 -24.54 -2.29
C LYS A 329 23.03 -23.91 -3.21
N GLU A 330 23.76 -24.72 -3.96
CA GLU A 330 24.79 -24.30 -4.91
C GLU A 330 24.22 -23.79 -6.22
N VAL A 331 22.97 -24.13 -6.58
CA VAL A 331 22.34 -23.69 -7.83
C VAL A 331 22.00 -22.21 -7.75
N ARG A 332 22.27 -21.48 -8.84
CA ARG A 332 22.03 -20.03 -8.96
C ARG A 332 20.99 -19.70 -10.01
N MET A 333 20.78 -20.57 -10.99
CA MET A 333 19.72 -20.46 -11.99
C MET A 333 19.04 -21.83 -12.14
N GLY A 334 17.71 -21.87 -12.09
CA GLY A 334 16.98 -23.11 -12.34
C GLY A 334 16.63 -23.27 -13.83
N SER A 335 15.41 -23.71 -14.12
CA SER A 335 14.94 -23.97 -15.49
C SER A 335 14.00 -22.87 -16.02
N LEU A 336 13.73 -22.91 -17.33
CA LEU A 336 12.54 -22.27 -17.88
C LEU A 336 11.28 -23.01 -17.40
N VAL A 337 10.10 -22.43 -17.61
CA VAL A 337 8.83 -22.99 -17.09
C VAL A 337 8.42 -24.30 -17.80
N SER A 338 8.87 -24.53 -19.03
CA SER A 338 8.49 -25.72 -19.81
C SER A 338 9.46 -25.99 -20.96
N LYS A 339 9.45 -27.23 -21.46
CA LYS A 339 10.18 -27.64 -22.69
C LYS A 339 9.74 -26.84 -23.92
N GLN A 340 8.45 -26.54 -24.02
CA GLN A 340 7.92 -25.71 -25.12
C GLN A 340 8.56 -24.32 -25.10
N GLN A 341 8.79 -23.76 -23.91
CA GLN A 341 9.48 -22.48 -23.76
C GLN A 341 10.96 -22.57 -24.13
N VAL A 342 11.63 -23.69 -23.82
CA VAL A 342 13.02 -23.93 -24.29
C VAL A 342 13.08 -23.86 -25.82
N GLU A 343 12.20 -24.59 -26.52
CA GLU A 343 12.17 -24.58 -27.98
C GLU A 343 11.83 -23.20 -28.55
N ALA A 344 10.88 -22.48 -27.94
CA ALA A 344 10.56 -21.11 -28.33
C ALA A 344 11.78 -20.16 -28.20
N VAL A 345 12.54 -20.28 -27.11
CA VAL A 345 13.77 -19.49 -26.89
C VAL A 345 14.84 -19.87 -27.90
N LYS A 346 15.07 -21.17 -28.14
CA LYS A 346 16.03 -21.65 -29.16
C LYS A 346 15.73 -21.08 -30.55
N ASN A 347 14.47 -21.13 -30.97
CA ASN A 347 14.03 -20.58 -32.25
C ASN A 347 14.29 -19.06 -32.32
N SER A 348 13.98 -18.31 -31.24
CA SER A 348 14.31 -16.88 -31.19
C SER A 348 15.80 -16.61 -31.26
N VAL A 349 16.65 -17.40 -30.59
CA VAL A 349 18.11 -17.25 -30.67
C VAL A 349 18.62 -17.54 -32.09
N GLN A 350 18.08 -18.56 -32.76
CA GLN A 350 18.44 -18.87 -34.15
C GLN A 350 18.07 -17.73 -35.11
N ASP A 351 16.92 -17.08 -34.89
CA ASP A 351 16.55 -15.89 -35.67
C ASP A 351 17.49 -14.71 -35.39
N LEU A 352 17.85 -14.45 -34.13
CA LEU A 352 18.81 -13.42 -33.76
C LEU A 352 20.21 -13.69 -34.33
N ALA A 353 20.62 -14.96 -34.38
CA ALA A 353 21.93 -15.39 -34.87
C ALA A 353 22.15 -15.16 -36.37
N LYS A 354 21.09 -14.80 -37.12
CA LYS A 354 21.20 -14.39 -38.53
C LYS A 354 21.90 -13.03 -38.68
N GLU A 355 21.83 -12.16 -37.67
CA GLU A 355 22.36 -10.79 -37.70
C GLU A 355 23.28 -10.47 -36.51
N ALA A 356 23.43 -11.40 -35.56
CA ALA A 356 24.28 -11.26 -34.38
C ALA A 356 25.09 -12.53 -34.13
N GLN A 357 26.28 -12.40 -33.55
CA GLN A 357 27.14 -13.53 -33.23
C GLN A 357 26.88 -14.00 -31.80
N ILE A 358 26.73 -15.31 -31.58
CA ILE A 358 26.77 -15.89 -30.23
C ILE A 358 28.21 -15.81 -29.71
N VAL A 359 28.43 -15.04 -28.64
CA VAL A 359 29.75 -14.81 -28.03
C VAL A 359 29.90 -15.50 -26.67
N TYR A 360 28.80 -16.01 -26.10
CA TYR A 360 28.78 -16.83 -24.89
C TYR A 360 27.61 -17.82 -24.91
N GLY A 361 27.85 -19.02 -24.36
CA GLY A 361 26.82 -20.05 -24.16
C GLY A 361 26.69 -21.03 -25.33
N ASN A 362 25.87 -22.08 -25.13
CA ASN A 362 25.63 -23.14 -26.10
C ASN A 362 24.15 -23.57 -26.07
N LEU A 363 23.52 -23.69 -27.24
CA LEU A 363 22.09 -24.07 -27.35
C LEU A 363 21.84 -25.58 -27.21
N ASP A 364 22.86 -26.40 -27.50
CA ASP A 364 22.73 -27.85 -27.61
C ASP A 364 23.31 -28.59 -26.40
N LYS A 365 24.28 -27.97 -25.71
CA LYS A 365 24.91 -28.54 -24.53
C LYS A 365 24.53 -27.76 -23.28
N ILE A 366 23.99 -28.47 -22.29
CA ILE A 366 23.67 -27.95 -20.98
C ILE A 366 24.03 -28.97 -19.90
N ASP A 367 24.83 -28.54 -18.93
CA ASP A 367 25.20 -29.34 -17.77
C ASP A 367 24.36 -28.84 -16.57
N ALA A 368 23.48 -29.70 -16.05
CA ALA A 368 22.58 -29.39 -14.94
C ALA A 368 22.95 -30.21 -13.69
N ILE A 369 23.15 -29.55 -12.57
CA ILE A 369 23.52 -30.18 -11.30
C ILE A 369 22.25 -30.71 -10.61
N GLY A 370 22.27 -31.98 -10.19
CA GLY A 370 21.16 -32.58 -9.45
C GLY A 370 19.87 -32.82 -10.26
N ALA A 371 19.90 -32.66 -11.59
CA ALA A 371 18.74 -32.85 -12.45
C ALA A 371 19.13 -33.52 -13.78
N ASP A 372 18.17 -34.20 -14.40
CA ASP A 372 18.32 -34.72 -15.77
C ASP A 372 18.05 -33.60 -16.77
N ALA A 373 19.12 -33.06 -17.37
CA ALA A 373 19.04 -31.97 -18.33
C ALA A 373 18.19 -32.30 -19.58
N LYS A 374 18.04 -33.57 -19.93
CA LYS A 374 17.19 -34.00 -21.06
C LYS A 374 15.72 -34.01 -20.71
N LYS A 375 15.35 -34.21 -19.44
CA LYS A 375 13.97 -34.17 -18.99
C LYS A 375 13.52 -32.78 -18.58
N GLY A 376 14.34 -32.04 -17.86
CA GLY A 376 14.03 -30.67 -17.43
C GLY A 376 14.08 -29.62 -18.54
N ALA A 377 13.51 -28.46 -18.27
CA ALA A 377 13.40 -27.32 -19.16
C ALA A 377 14.62 -26.36 -19.06
N PHE A 378 15.83 -26.91 -19.03
CA PHE A 378 17.06 -26.13 -18.83
C PHE A 378 17.57 -25.51 -20.15
N ILE A 379 18.23 -24.36 -20.03
CA ILE A 379 18.94 -23.71 -21.13
C ILE A 379 20.14 -22.92 -20.57
N SER A 380 21.24 -22.86 -21.33
CA SER A 380 22.39 -22.01 -21.00
C SER A 380 22.03 -20.53 -21.15
N PRO A 381 22.60 -19.62 -20.35
CA PRO A 381 22.63 -18.21 -20.72
C PRO A 381 23.29 -18.05 -22.08
N ILE A 382 22.71 -17.24 -22.95
CA ILE A 382 23.22 -16.95 -24.29
C ILE A 382 23.47 -15.45 -24.41
N LEU A 383 24.71 -15.07 -24.72
CA LEU A 383 25.07 -13.68 -25.02
C LEU A 383 25.34 -13.57 -26.51
N LEU A 384 24.65 -12.66 -27.18
CA LEU A 384 24.92 -12.30 -28.56
C LEU A 384 25.65 -10.96 -28.66
N ARG A 385 26.27 -10.69 -29.80
CA ARG A 385 26.86 -9.40 -30.16
C ARG A 385 26.42 -9.01 -31.56
N ALA A 386 25.89 -7.80 -31.70
CA ALA A 386 25.43 -7.26 -32.97
C ALA A 386 26.29 -6.03 -33.34
N ASP A 387 27.23 -6.20 -34.27
CA ASP A 387 28.26 -5.19 -34.56
C ASP A 387 27.71 -3.97 -35.34
N ASN A 388 26.55 -4.10 -36.01
CA ASN A 388 25.91 -3.04 -36.80
C ASN A 388 24.45 -2.78 -36.33
N PRO A 389 24.23 -2.39 -35.07
CA PRO A 389 22.90 -2.45 -34.44
C PRO A 389 21.89 -1.46 -35.01
N LEU A 390 22.33 -0.39 -35.70
CA LEU A 390 21.41 0.53 -36.40
C LEU A 390 20.80 -0.09 -37.69
N ASN A 391 21.50 -1.06 -38.29
CA ASN A 391 21.08 -1.74 -39.52
C ASN A 391 20.41 -3.10 -39.23
N ASN A 392 20.84 -3.78 -38.17
CA ASN A 392 20.28 -5.07 -37.76
C ASN A 392 18.86 -4.89 -37.22
N ARG A 393 17.88 -5.61 -37.78
CA ARG A 393 16.46 -5.49 -37.39
C ARG A 393 16.06 -6.57 -36.39
N ALA A 394 16.59 -7.78 -36.51
CA ALA A 394 16.18 -8.92 -35.69
C ALA A 394 16.33 -8.62 -34.20
N VAL A 395 17.44 -7.99 -33.80
CA VAL A 395 17.76 -7.67 -32.40
C VAL A 395 16.84 -6.60 -31.78
N HIS A 396 16.11 -5.87 -32.60
CA HIS A 396 15.12 -4.87 -32.19
C HIS A 396 13.68 -5.33 -32.40
N GLU A 397 13.44 -6.54 -32.91
CA GLU A 397 12.11 -7.04 -33.27
C GLU A 397 11.78 -8.40 -32.65
N ARG A 398 12.79 -9.22 -32.38
CA ARG A 398 12.64 -10.58 -31.86
C ARG A 398 13.05 -10.66 -30.39
N GLU A 399 12.14 -11.07 -29.53
CA GLU A 399 12.45 -11.40 -28.14
C GLU A 399 12.73 -12.90 -27.98
N ALA A 400 13.83 -13.21 -27.28
CA ALA A 400 14.09 -14.53 -26.72
C ALA A 400 13.76 -14.49 -25.22
N PHE A 401 12.57 -14.95 -24.83
CA PHE A 401 12.06 -14.86 -23.46
C PHE A 401 12.68 -15.95 -22.56
N GLY A 402 13.97 -15.79 -22.29
CA GLY A 402 14.84 -16.67 -21.51
C GLY A 402 16.13 -15.93 -21.13
N PRO A 403 17.22 -16.64 -20.77
CA PRO A 403 18.45 -16.01 -20.30
C PRO A 403 19.32 -15.52 -21.48
N VAL A 404 18.76 -14.63 -22.30
CA VAL A 404 19.33 -14.18 -23.57
C VAL A 404 19.39 -12.66 -23.65
N SER A 405 20.55 -12.12 -24.01
CA SER A 405 20.75 -10.69 -24.26
C SER A 405 21.76 -10.46 -25.40
N THR A 406 21.70 -9.27 -26.02
CA THR A 406 22.58 -8.89 -27.14
C THR A 406 23.35 -7.61 -26.84
N ILE A 407 24.68 -7.63 -26.98
CA ILE A 407 25.57 -6.45 -26.90
C ILE A 407 25.51 -5.67 -28.22
N MET A 408 25.45 -4.34 -28.12
CA MET A 408 25.33 -3.39 -29.23
C MET A 408 26.23 -2.17 -28.98
N PRO A 409 27.13 -1.82 -29.90
CA PRO A 409 27.93 -0.59 -29.81
C PRO A 409 27.10 0.66 -30.10
N TYR A 410 27.51 1.79 -29.52
CA TYR A 410 27.09 3.15 -29.90
C TYR A 410 28.30 4.09 -29.91
N LYS A 411 28.24 5.19 -30.68
CA LYS A 411 29.30 6.21 -30.77
C LYS A 411 29.02 7.50 -30.00
N THR A 412 27.74 7.86 -29.92
CA THR A 412 27.27 9.05 -29.19
C THR A 412 26.06 8.70 -28.36
N ILE A 413 25.77 9.50 -27.32
CA ILE A 413 24.57 9.31 -26.51
C ILE A 413 23.27 9.35 -27.35
N ASP A 414 23.23 10.16 -28.41
CA ASP A 414 22.11 10.20 -29.37
C ASP A 414 21.91 8.85 -30.08
N GLU A 415 22.99 8.17 -30.45
CA GLU A 415 22.90 6.81 -30.98
C GLU A 415 22.39 5.83 -29.92
N ALA A 416 22.84 5.94 -28.66
CA ALA A 416 22.34 5.09 -27.57
C ALA A 416 20.84 5.30 -27.32
N ILE A 417 20.37 6.56 -27.35
CA ILE A 417 18.95 6.92 -27.27
C ILE A 417 18.19 6.29 -28.44
N THR A 418 18.66 6.51 -29.67
CA THR A 418 18.05 5.95 -30.89
C THR A 418 17.93 4.44 -30.81
N LEU A 419 19.03 3.76 -30.48
CA LEU A 419 19.07 2.31 -30.30
C LEU A 419 18.07 1.87 -29.24
N SER A 420 18.01 2.54 -28.08
CA SER A 420 17.03 2.18 -27.03
C SER A 420 15.58 2.29 -27.53
N GLN A 421 15.26 3.31 -28.34
CA GLN A 421 13.93 3.52 -28.93
C GLN A 421 13.58 2.52 -30.04
N MET A 422 14.57 1.95 -30.74
CA MET A 422 14.35 0.95 -31.80
C MET A 422 13.64 -0.33 -31.32
N GLY A 423 13.57 -0.57 -30.01
CA GLY A 423 12.70 -1.60 -29.41
C GLY A 423 11.19 -1.38 -29.65
N LYS A 424 10.81 -0.20 -30.19
CA LYS A 424 9.43 0.22 -30.51
C LYS A 424 8.52 0.31 -29.28
N GLY A 425 9.08 0.78 -28.17
CA GLY A 425 8.41 0.90 -26.87
C GLY A 425 8.67 -0.30 -25.96
N SER A 426 9.23 -0.05 -24.78
CA SER A 426 9.65 -1.06 -23.81
C SER A 426 9.08 -0.78 -22.42
N LEU A 427 9.00 -1.80 -21.59
CA LEU A 427 8.60 -1.67 -20.18
C LEU A 427 9.63 -0.88 -19.38
N VAL A 428 10.91 -1.17 -19.57
CA VAL A 428 11.99 -0.52 -18.82
C VAL A 428 13.27 -0.33 -19.65
N SER A 429 14.00 0.73 -19.34
CA SER A 429 15.42 0.86 -19.67
C SER A 429 16.25 1.20 -18.42
N SER A 430 17.56 0.97 -18.45
CA SER A 430 18.50 1.51 -17.48
C SER A 430 19.67 2.23 -18.12
N ILE A 431 20.27 3.18 -17.40
CA ILE A 431 21.59 3.73 -17.72
C ILE A 431 22.48 3.67 -16.49
N THR A 432 23.73 3.24 -16.66
CA THR A 432 24.74 3.22 -15.60
C THR A 432 25.85 4.23 -15.90
N THR A 433 25.91 5.31 -15.12
CA THR A 433 26.83 6.45 -15.31
C THR A 433 26.96 7.21 -13.98
N ASN A 434 28.11 7.85 -13.73
CA ASN A 434 28.30 8.78 -12.62
C ASN A 434 28.26 10.25 -13.07
N ASN A 435 27.76 10.51 -14.28
CA ASN A 435 27.61 11.85 -14.84
C ASN A 435 26.12 12.23 -14.97
N ASP A 436 25.68 13.17 -14.14
CA ASP A 436 24.28 13.62 -14.10
C ASP A 436 23.82 14.27 -15.42
N THR A 437 24.74 14.84 -16.21
CA THR A 437 24.41 15.39 -17.53
C THR A 437 24.05 14.27 -18.50
N ILE A 438 24.85 13.21 -18.54
CA ILE A 438 24.59 12.02 -19.38
C ILE A 438 23.30 11.34 -18.92
N ALA A 439 23.11 11.17 -17.61
CA ALA A 439 21.90 10.58 -17.04
C ALA A 439 20.65 11.38 -17.43
N LYS A 440 20.67 12.71 -17.24
CA LYS A 440 19.56 13.59 -17.60
C LYS A 440 19.26 13.53 -19.09
N ASP A 441 20.28 13.63 -19.93
CA ASP A 441 20.13 13.66 -21.37
C ASP A 441 19.52 12.36 -21.91
N TYR A 442 20.03 11.21 -21.45
CA TYR A 442 19.44 9.92 -21.78
C TYR A 442 17.98 9.81 -21.29
N VAL A 443 17.72 10.11 -20.01
CA VAL A 443 16.39 9.94 -19.40
C VAL A 443 15.34 10.78 -20.12
N VAL A 444 15.59 12.07 -20.33
CA VAL A 444 14.61 12.98 -20.93
C VAL A 444 14.31 12.59 -22.38
N ASN A 445 15.33 12.22 -23.16
CA ASN A 445 15.16 11.92 -24.57
C ASN A 445 14.68 10.47 -24.84
N ALA A 446 14.92 9.52 -23.93
CA ALA A 446 14.49 8.13 -24.08
C ALA A 446 13.12 7.82 -23.45
N ALA A 447 12.64 8.62 -22.48
CA ALA A 447 11.45 8.31 -21.68
C ALA A 447 10.15 8.12 -22.49
N SER A 448 10.01 8.78 -23.65
CA SER A 448 8.84 8.61 -24.53
C SER A 448 8.61 7.18 -25.01
N HIS A 449 9.62 6.32 -24.93
CA HIS A 449 9.59 4.92 -25.36
C HIS A 449 9.68 3.92 -24.20
N HIS A 450 9.72 4.37 -22.94
CA HIS A 450 9.95 3.51 -21.78
C HIS A 450 8.99 3.87 -20.65
N GLY A 451 8.24 2.90 -20.11
CA GLY A 451 7.38 3.18 -18.95
C GLY A 451 8.16 3.40 -17.66
N ARG A 452 9.41 2.92 -17.59
CA ARG A 452 10.34 3.18 -16.49
C ARG A 452 11.77 3.31 -16.99
N ILE A 453 12.53 4.25 -16.43
CA ILE A 453 13.98 4.33 -16.62
C ILE A 453 14.66 4.26 -15.24
N LEU A 454 15.65 3.38 -15.10
CA LEU A 454 16.49 3.27 -13.91
C LEU A 454 17.87 3.91 -14.18
N VAL A 455 18.25 4.90 -13.38
CA VAL A 455 19.61 5.46 -13.37
C VAL A 455 20.41 4.79 -12.25
N LEU A 456 21.52 4.13 -12.60
CA LEU A 456 22.41 3.45 -11.68
C LEU A 456 23.75 4.17 -11.58
N ASN A 457 24.21 4.39 -10.36
CA ASN A 457 25.55 4.87 -10.06
C ASN A 457 26.01 4.29 -8.70
N ARG A 458 27.25 4.58 -8.30
CA ARG A 458 27.80 4.13 -7.02
C ARG A 458 27.01 4.53 -5.77
N GLU A 459 26.22 5.60 -5.85
CA GLU A 459 25.41 6.12 -4.73
C GLU A 459 24.10 5.33 -4.60
N SER A 460 23.39 5.10 -5.72
CA SER A 460 22.10 4.42 -5.72
C SER A 460 22.20 2.90 -5.66
N ALA A 461 23.29 2.30 -6.16
CA ALA A 461 23.38 0.84 -6.35
C ALA A 461 23.29 0.01 -5.06
N LYS A 462 23.58 0.58 -3.89
CA LYS A 462 23.50 -0.12 -2.60
C LYS A 462 22.06 -0.37 -2.15
N GLU A 463 21.16 0.55 -2.48
CA GLU A 463 19.74 0.52 -2.09
C GLU A 463 18.80 0.30 -3.27
N SER A 464 19.36 0.25 -4.49
CA SER A 464 18.59 0.01 -5.71
C SER A 464 17.83 -1.31 -5.65
N THR A 465 16.57 -1.25 -6.05
CA THR A 465 15.70 -2.42 -6.19
C THR A 465 15.99 -3.21 -7.47
N GLY A 466 16.81 -2.66 -8.36
CA GLY A 466 17.25 -3.27 -9.62
C GLY A 466 16.34 -2.97 -10.81
N HIS A 467 16.85 -3.28 -11.99
CA HIS A 467 16.20 -3.06 -13.28
C HIS A 467 14.90 -3.85 -13.38
N GLY A 468 14.92 -5.15 -13.04
CA GLY A 468 13.77 -6.04 -13.26
C GLY A 468 12.86 -6.26 -12.07
N SER A 469 12.75 -5.29 -11.16
CA SER A 469 11.84 -5.34 -10.00
C SER A 469 10.81 -4.20 -10.10
N PRO A 470 9.61 -4.42 -10.66
CA PRO A 470 8.56 -3.42 -10.67
C PRO A 470 8.10 -3.10 -9.23
N LEU A 471 8.06 -1.82 -8.86
CA LEU A 471 7.68 -1.38 -7.52
C LEU A 471 6.21 -0.92 -7.49
N PRO A 472 5.40 -1.30 -6.48
CA PRO A 472 3.96 -0.99 -6.41
C PRO A 472 3.60 0.49 -6.57
N TYR A 473 4.50 1.39 -6.16
CA TYR A 473 4.31 2.84 -6.23
C TYR A 473 4.72 3.47 -7.57
N LEU A 474 5.42 2.73 -8.43
CA LEU A 474 5.91 3.19 -9.72
C LEU A 474 5.11 2.52 -10.83
N THR A 475 4.92 3.22 -11.94
CA THR A 475 4.21 2.67 -13.10
C THR A 475 4.95 1.45 -13.64
N HIS A 476 4.21 0.38 -13.89
CA HIS A 476 4.65 -0.78 -14.65
C HIS A 476 3.84 -0.86 -15.93
N GLY A 477 4.50 -0.95 -17.08
CA GLY A 477 3.86 -0.78 -18.37
C GLY A 477 4.78 -0.06 -19.33
N GLY A 478 4.33 0.21 -20.55
CA GLY A 478 5.16 0.86 -21.56
C GLY A 478 4.43 1.05 -22.89
N PRO A 479 4.85 2.02 -23.70
CA PRO A 479 4.21 2.32 -24.98
C PRO A 479 4.48 1.23 -26.03
N GLY A 480 3.77 1.31 -27.16
CA GLY A 480 4.10 0.55 -28.36
C GLY A 480 4.08 -0.97 -28.15
N ARG A 481 5.22 -1.63 -28.36
CA ARG A 481 5.34 -3.09 -28.27
C ARG A 481 5.00 -3.64 -26.90
N ALA A 482 5.41 -2.95 -25.84
CA ALA A 482 5.11 -3.31 -24.45
C ALA A 482 3.60 -3.28 -24.12
N GLY A 483 2.78 -2.75 -25.03
CA GLY A 483 1.33 -2.94 -25.05
C GLY A 483 0.50 -1.67 -24.87
N GLY A 484 1.13 -0.58 -24.42
CA GLY A 484 0.51 0.72 -24.18
C GLY A 484 -0.29 0.79 -22.88
N GLY A 485 -0.32 -0.27 -22.08
CA GLY A 485 -0.95 -0.31 -20.78
C GLY A 485 -0.09 0.31 -19.68
N GLU A 486 -0.76 0.68 -18.59
CA GLU A 486 -0.17 1.03 -17.30
C GLU A 486 -0.82 0.18 -16.21
N GLU A 487 0.01 -0.30 -15.29
CA GLU A 487 -0.31 -1.07 -14.10
C GLU A 487 0.46 -0.48 -12.91
N MET A 488 0.09 -0.86 -11.68
CA MET A 488 0.75 -0.39 -10.45
C MET A 488 0.72 1.15 -10.32
N GLY A 489 1.84 1.85 -10.12
CA GLY A 489 1.87 3.32 -10.10
C GLY A 489 1.20 3.99 -8.90
N GLY A 490 1.07 3.25 -7.79
CA GLY A 490 0.43 3.72 -6.56
C GLY A 490 -1.05 4.02 -6.78
N MET A 491 -1.46 5.26 -6.53
CA MET A 491 -2.85 5.67 -6.78
C MET A 491 -3.24 5.56 -8.26
N ARG A 492 -2.29 5.65 -9.22
CA ARG A 492 -2.59 5.61 -10.66
C ARG A 492 -3.29 4.31 -11.06
N GLY A 493 -2.75 3.17 -10.64
CA GLY A 493 -3.32 1.85 -10.92
C GLY A 493 -4.73 1.70 -10.36
N ILE A 494 -4.97 2.17 -9.14
CA ILE A 494 -6.28 2.09 -8.48
C ILE A 494 -7.33 2.83 -9.31
N LYS A 495 -6.96 3.97 -9.92
CA LYS A 495 -7.86 4.79 -10.73
C LYS A 495 -8.33 4.09 -12.01
N HIS A 496 -7.63 3.09 -12.54
CA HIS A 496 -8.09 2.33 -13.72
C HIS A 496 -9.39 1.56 -13.45
N TYR A 497 -9.63 1.18 -12.20
CA TYR A 497 -10.82 0.43 -11.76
C TYR A 497 -11.91 1.33 -11.19
N LEU A 498 -11.71 2.65 -11.22
CA LEU A 498 -12.71 3.66 -10.86
C LEU A 498 -13.26 4.32 -12.12
N GLN A 499 -14.46 4.87 -12.03
CA GLN A 499 -15.07 5.73 -13.03
C GLN A 499 -14.92 7.19 -12.60
N ARG A 500 -14.18 7.97 -13.38
CA ARG A 500 -14.10 9.43 -13.20
C ARG A 500 -15.37 10.09 -13.71
N THR A 501 -15.91 11.00 -12.91
CA THR A 501 -17.11 11.78 -13.23
C THR A 501 -16.90 13.23 -12.79
N ALA A 502 -17.05 14.15 -13.74
CA ALA A 502 -17.18 15.57 -13.42
C ALA A 502 -18.59 15.81 -12.88
N ILE A 503 -18.69 16.32 -11.65
CA ILE A 503 -19.93 16.76 -11.05
C ILE A 503 -19.96 18.29 -11.04
N GLN A 504 -21.13 18.86 -11.28
CA GLN A 504 -21.35 20.31 -11.31
C GLN A 504 -22.53 20.65 -10.42
N GLY A 505 -22.46 21.79 -9.75
CA GLY A 505 -23.53 22.21 -8.86
C GLY A 505 -23.15 23.42 -8.00
N SER A 506 -23.99 23.69 -7.01
CA SER A 506 -23.69 24.71 -6.00
C SER A 506 -22.59 24.22 -5.05
N PRO A 507 -21.77 25.12 -4.49
CA PRO A 507 -20.79 24.78 -3.47
C PRO A 507 -21.37 23.99 -2.29
N THR A 508 -22.61 24.31 -1.90
CA THR A 508 -23.34 23.57 -0.86
C THR A 508 -23.56 22.11 -1.24
N THR A 509 -24.07 21.85 -2.43
CA THR A 509 -24.36 20.48 -2.87
C THR A 509 -23.06 19.69 -3.07
N LEU A 510 -22.04 20.32 -3.66
CA LEU A 510 -20.74 19.67 -3.85
C LEU A 510 -20.03 19.41 -2.52
N THR A 511 -20.26 20.22 -1.48
CA THR A 511 -19.76 19.94 -0.13
C THR A 511 -20.32 18.63 0.42
N GLU A 512 -21.63 18.40 0.27
CA GLU A 512 -22.26 17.14 0.71
C GLU A 512 -21.79 15.94 -0.12
N ILE A 513 -21.64 16.10 -1.45
CA ILE A 513 -21.18 15.01 -2.31
C ILE A 513 -19.71 14.66 -2.07
N THR A 514 -18.85 15.65 -1.86
CA THR A 514 -17.40 15.40 -1.71
C THR A 514 -17.00 15.09 -0.26
N GLY A 515 -17.81 15.52 0.72
CA GLY A 515 -17.39 15.57 2.12
C GLY A 515 -16.24 16.56 2.35
N ILE A 516 -16.07 17.54 1.45
CA ILE A 516 -15.07 18.60 1.52
C ILE A 516 -15.81 19.94 1.39
N TYR A 517 -15.74 20.77 2.41
CA TYR A 517 -16.33 22.10 2.38
C TYR A 517 -15.73 22.94 1.25
N GLN A 518 -16.63 23.55 0.49
CA GLN A 518 -16.30 24.49 -0.58
C GLN A 518 -16.59 25.91 -0.10
N ALA A 519 -15.73 26.87 -0.47
CA ALA A 519 -16.00 28.28 -0.21
C ALA A 519 -17.38 28.69 -0.79
N ASN A 520 -18.09 29.60 -0.11
CA ASN A 520 -19.48 30.00 -0.44
C ASN A 520 -20.55 28.90 -0.30
N SER A 521 -20.21 27.74 0.26
CA SER A 521 -21.20 26.76 0.71
C SER A 521 -22.03 27.33 1.87
N ALA A 522 -23.23 26.79 2.07
CA ALA A 522 -23.98 27.05 3.29
C ALA A 522 -23.18 26.55 4.50
N TYR A 523 -23.13 27.37 5.55
CA TYR A 523 -22.58 27.00 6.84
C TYR A 523 -23.57 26.11 7.61
N LYS A 524 -23.05 25.16 8.38
CA LYS A 524 -23.82 24.42 9.38
C LYS A 524 -23.54 25.06 10.74
N GLU A 525 -24.55 25.71 11.30
CA GLU A 525 -24.47 26.32 12.63
C GLU A 525 -24.30 25.24 13.71
N ILE A 526 -23.59 25.58 14.79
CA ILE A 526 -23.21 24.65 15.86
C ILE A 526 -23.50 25.25 17.24
N ASP A 527 -23.89 24.41 18.18
CA ASP A 527 -24.28 24.84 19.53
C ASP A 527 -23.09 25.06 20.48
N LYS A 528 -21.94 24.47 20.15
CA LYS A 528 -20.71 24.53 20.95
C LYS A 528 -19.54 24.93 20.07
N HIS A 529 -18.44 25.35 20.72
CA HIS A 529 -17.20 25.65 20.02
C HIS A 529 -16.71 24.41 19.21
N PRO A 530 -16.24 24.55 17.95
CA PRO A 530 -15.87 23.41 17.10
C PRO A 530 -14.82 22.49 17.73
N PHE A 531 -13.86 23.05 18.46
CA PHE A 531 -12.81 22.31 19.17
C PHE A 531 -13.27 21.56 20.43
N ALA A 532 -14.54 21.68 20.81
CA ALA A 532 -15.13 20.88 21.90
C ALA A 532 -15.73 19.55 21.40
N TYR A 533 -15.85 19.36 20.09
CA TYR A 533 -16.38 18.13 19.49
C TYR A 533 -15.27 17.10 19.31
N HIS A 534 -15.63 15.82 19.48
CA HIS A 534 -14.77 14.70 19.09
C HIS A 534 -14.85 14.50 17.57
N TRP A 535 -13.88 13.77 17.02
CA TRP A 535 -13.72 13.60 15.57
C TRP A 535 -14.97 13.05 14.85
N GLU A 536 -15.73 12.15 15.48
CA GLU A 536 -16.96 11.58 14.92
C GLU A 536 -18.09 12.60 14.76
N ASP A 537 -18.21 13.56 15.68
CA ASP A 537 -19.29 14.55 15.70
C ASP A 537 -19.06 15.71 14.74
N ILE A 538 -17.82 15.89 14.30
CA ILE A 538 -17.46 16.97 13.38
C ILE A 538 -17.91 16.60 11.97
N GLN A 539 -18.52 17.54 11.26
CA GLN A 539 -18.94 17.38 9.87
C GLN A 539 -18.41 18.53 9.01
N PRO A 540 -18.03 18.26 7.75
CA PRO A 540 -17.74 19.31 6.78
C PRO A 540 -18.86 20.35 6.73
N GLY A 541 -18.48 21.62 6.80
CA GLY A 541 -19.39 22.77 6.84
C GLY A 541 -19.80 23.27 8.23
N MET A 542 -19.53 22.52 9.32
CA MET A 542 -19.70 23.04 10.69
C MET A 542 -18.85 24.28 10.89
N SER A 543 -19.46 25.42 11.23
CA SER A 543 -18.80 26.72 11.24
C SER A 543 -19.03 27.48 12.54
N LEU A 544 -17.98 28.15 13.03
CA LEU A 544 -18.04 29.14 14.09
C LEU A 544 -17.77 30.52 13.52
N LYS A 545 -18.66 31.48 13.77
CA LYS A 545 -18.38 32.91 13.59
C LYS A 545 -17.86 33.49 14.91
N THR A 546 -16.65 34.02 14.92
CA THR A 546 -16.04 34.59 16.13
C THR A 546 -16.58 35.97 16.45
N HIS A 547 -16.27 36.46 17.65
CA HIS A 547 -16.35 37.89 17.95
C HIS A 547 -15.29 38.68 17.15
N LYS A 548 -15.40 40.02 17.17
CA LYS A 548 -14.55 40.95 16.40
C LYS A 548 -13.33 41.39 17.23
N ARG A 549 -12.22 41.70 16.55
CA ARG A 549 -11.02 42.35 17.14
C ARG A 549 -10.58 43.51 16.24
N THR A 550 -10.40 44.68 16.85
CA THR A 550 -9.78 45.84 16.20
C THR A 550 -8.26 45.73 16.30
N ILE A 551 -7.57 45.91 15.17
CA ILE A 551 -6.11 45.91 15.10
C ILE A 551 -5.61 47.33 15.28
N THR A 552 -4.76 47.58 16.27
CA THR A 552 -4.26 48.91 16.59
C THR A 552 -2.81 49.12 16.13
N ASP A 553 -2.35 50.37 16.06
CA ASP A 553 -0.92 50.66 15.83
C ASP A 553 -0.01 49.99 16.89
N GLY A 554 -0.50 49.90 18.13
CA GLY A 554 0.21 49.21 19.21
C GLY A 554 0.38 47.71 18.94
N ASP A 555 -0.64 47.04 18.38
CA ASP A 555 -0.53 45.64 17.98
C ASP A 555 0.55 45.44 16.89
N ILE A 556 0.54 46.29 15.86
CA ILE A 556 1.49 46.21 14.72
C ILE A 556 2.93 46.41 15.21
N VAL A 557 3.17 47.43 16.04
CA VAL A 557 4.49 47.71 16.60
C VAL A 557 4.95 46.61 17.56
N ASN A 558 4.07 46.12 18.44
CA ASN A 558 4.41 45.05 19.37
C ASN A 558 4.73 43.75 18.63
N PHE A 559 3.97 43.43 17.58
CA PHE A 559 4.24 42.25 16.77
C PHE A 559 5.56 42.37 16.02
N ALA A 560 5.85 43.52 15.40
CA ALA A 560 7.15 43.78 14.76
C ALA A 560 8.31 43.56 15.75
N ASN A 561 8.21 44.12 16.96
CA ASN A 561 9.25 43.97 17.99
C ASN A 561 9.39 42.52 18.48
N LEU A 562 8.28 41.78 18.58
CA LEU A 562 8.27 40.40 19.04
C LEU A 562 8.85 39.44 17.99
N THR A 563 8.43 39.57 16.73
CA THR A 563 8.85 38.69 15.63
C THR A 563 10.15 39.14 14.96
N TRP A 564 10.58 40.36 15.26
CA TRP A 564 11.66 41.06 14.57
C TRP A 564 11.39 41.36 13.09
N ASP A 565 10.11 41.32 12.68
CA ASP A 565 9.69 41.68 11.33
C ASP A 565 9.43 43.20 11.24
N HIS A 566 10.50 43.95 10.96
CA HIS A 566 10.46 45.40 10.74
C HIS A 566 10.35 45.75 9.25
N PHE A 567 9.62 44.96 8.45
CA PHE A 567 9.36 45.29 7.06
C PHE A 567 8.67 46.66 6.95
N TYR A 568 9.14 47.48 6.00
CA TYR A 568 8.81 48.91 5.92
C TYR A 568 7.31 49.19 5.91
N ALA A 569 6.51 48.33 5.25
CA ALA A 569 5.06 48.50 5.16
C ALA A 569 4.34 48.49 6.53
N HIS A 570 4.97 47.91 7.57
CA HIS A 570 4.44 47.81 8.93
C HIS A 570 5.03 48.86 9.88
N THR A 571 6.27 49.30 9.63
CA THR A 571 7.04 50.08 10.61
C THR A 571 7.40 51.49 10.16
N ASP A 572 7.50 51.74 8.85
CA ASP A 572 7.93 53.01 8.28
C ASP A 572 6.90 53.57 7.29
N ILE A 573 6.06 54.49 7.78
CA ILE A 573 5.02 55.16 7.00
C ILE A 573 5.57 56.14 5.95
N THR A 574 6.85 56.52 6.05
CA THR A 574 7.47 57.46 5.10
C THR A 574 8.00 56.77 3.84
N SER A 575 8.07 55.45 3.85
CA SER A 575 8.58 54.61 2.76
C SER A 575 7.48 53.89 1.97
N LEU A 576 6.23 54.37 2.03
CA LEU A 576 5.10 53.74 1.32
C LEU A 576 4.95 54.21 -0.14
N ASP A 577 5.61 55.31 -0.51
CA ASP A 577 5.57 55.85 -1.87
C ASP A 577 6.07 54.82 -2.90
N GLY A 578 5.26 54.51 -3.90
CA GLY A 578 5.56 53.50 -4.92
C GLY A 578 5.23 52.05 -4.52
N SER A 579 4.72 51.84 -3.30
CA SER A 579 4.18 50.55 -2.86
C SER A 579 2.67 50.42 -3.15
N ILE A 580 2.11 49.23 -2.92
CA ILE A 580 0.65 48.98 -3.01
C ILE A 580 -0.11 49.39 -1.74
N PHE A 581 0.60 49.85 -0.70
CA PHE A 581 0.02 50.13 0.62
C PHE A 581 -0.17 51.63 0.81
N GLU A 582 -1.34 52.02 1.29
CA GLU A 582 -1.71 53.43 1.47
C GLU A 582 -1.39 53.96 2.88
N LYS A 583 -1.33 53.06 3.85
CA LYS A 583 -1.10 53.34 5.27
C LYS A 583 -0.27 52.24 5.90
N ARG A 584 0.10 52.44 7.17
CA ARG A 584 0.69 51.39 8.00
C ARG A 584 -0.24 50.18 8.02
N THR A 585 0.23 49.07 7.46
CA THR A 585 -0.51 47.81 7.37
C THR A 585 -0.08 46.86 8.48
N ALA A 586 -0.97 45.98 8.92
CA ALA A 586 -0.67 44.90 9.83
C ALA A 586 0.11 43.78 9.13
N HIS A 587 0.99 43.08 9.86
CA HIS A 587 1.68 41.90 9.33
C HIS A 587 0.67 40.82 8.97
N GLY A 588 0.85 40.17 7.83
CA GLY A 588 0.04 39.00 7.48
C GLY A 588 0.10 37.92 8.57
N TYR A 589 1.30 37.65 9.10
CA TYR A 589 1.47 36.71 10.22
C TYR A 589 0.78 37.17 11.51
N PHE A 590 0.68 38.49 11.75
CA PHE A 590 -0.11 39.00 12.86
C PHE A 590 -1.60 38.74 12.64
N ILE A 591 -2.12 38.95 11.43
CA ILE A 591 -3.53 38.64 11.09
C ILE A 591 -3.83 37.17 11.39
N LEU A 592 -2.93 36.23 11.03
CA LEU A 592 -3.11 34.81 11.36
C LEU A 592 -3.05 34.54 12.87
N ALA A 593 -2.09 35.14 13.57
CA ALA A 593 -1.96 34.97 15.03
C ALA A 593 -3.18 35.54 15.77
N ALA A 594 -3.67 36.71 15.34
CA ALA A 594 -4.87 37.33 15.86
C ALA A 594 -6.12 36.50 15.54
N ALA A 595 -6.21 35.92 14.33
CA ALA A 595 -7.28 35.00 13.96
C ALA A 595 -7.28 33.77 14.87
N ALA A 596 -6.13 33.13 15.09
CA ALA A 596 -6.00 32.01 16.02
C ALA A 596 -6.44 32.38 17.45
N GLY A 597 -6.06 33.56 17.93
CA GLY A 597 -6.54 34.08 19.21
C GLY A 597 -8.07 34.24 19.31
N LEU A 598 -8.77 34.40 18.18
CA LEU A 598 -10.23 34.52 18.14
C LEU A 598 -10.95 33.16 18.10
N PHE A 599 -10.38 32.15 17.42
CA PHE A 599 -11.07 30.87 17.19
C PHE A 599 -10.52 29.70 18.00
N VAL A 600 -9.40 29.82 18.71
CA VAL A 600 -8.85 28.73 19.51
C VAL A 600 -9.60 28.62 20.84
N TYR A 601 -10.02 27.40 21.17
CA TYR A 601 -10.69 27.10 22.44
C TYR A 601 -9.67 27.02 23.58
N PRO A 602 -9.83 27.77 24.68
CA PRO A 602 -8.84 27.82 25.75
C PRO A 602 -8.89 26.64 26.74
N ASN A 603 -10.02 25.94 26.84
CA ASN A 603 -10.17 24.83 27.79
C ASN A 603 -9.70 23.51 27.19
N LYS A 604 -9.31 22.56 28.06
CA LYS A 604 -9.01 21.18 27.64
C LYS A 604 -10.23 20.57 26.93
N GLY A 605 -9.99 19.99 25.76
CA GLY A 605 -11.00 19.34 24.94
C GLY A 605 -10.39 18.26 24.04
N PRO A 606 -11.14 17.73 23.07
CA PRO A 606 -10.69 16.65 22.19
C PRO A 606 -9.57 17.05 21.22
N VAL A 607 -9.29 18.34 21.03
CA VAL A 607 -8.17 18.78 20.19
C VAL A 607 -6.86 18.55 20.94
N ALA A 608 -6.08 17.58 20.47
CA ALA A 608 -4.78 17.24 21.04
C ALA A 608 -3.67 18.20 20.59
N ALA A 609 -3.68 18.59 19.31
CA ALA A 609 -2.68 19.51 18.77
C ALA A 609 -3.21 20.27 17.55
N ASN A 610 -2.88 21.55 17.45
CA ASN A 610 -2.92 22.31 16.19
C ASN A 610 -1.50 22.39 15.66
N TYR A 611 -1.17 21.57 14.65
CA TYR A 611 0.23 21.28 14.30
C TYR A 611 0.61 21.65 12.87
N GLY A 612 -0.35 22.11 12.05
CA GLY A 612 -0.08 22.40 10.64
C GLY A 612 -0.91 23.55 10.10
N LEU A 613 -0.35 24.21 9.08
CA LEU A 613 -0.97 25.29 8.31
C LEU A 613 -0.73 24.99 6.81
N GLU A 614 -1.79 25.05 6.03
CA GLU A 614 -1.80 24.84 4.57
C GLU A 614 -2.51 26.01 3.88
N GLU A 615 -2.19 26.25 2.60
CA GLU A 615 -2.94 27.15 1.70
C GLU A 615 -3.20 28.57 2.24
N CYS A 616 -2.23 29.16 2.96
CA CYS A 616 -2.38 30.51 3.49
C CYS A 616 -2.25 31.57 2.39
N ARG A 617 -3.22 32.48 2.29
CA ARG A 617 -3.19 33.63 1.37
C ARG A 617 -3.74 34.89 2.04
N PHE A 618 -3.04 36.01 1.83
CA PHE A 618 -3.51 37.35 2.19
C PHE A 618 -4.04 38.02 0.93
N LEU A 619 -5.34 38.31 0.91
CA LEU A 619 -6.04 38.83 -0.25
C LEU A 619 -6.09 40.36 -0.23
N ARG A 620 -6.18 40.95 0.97
CA ARG A 620 -6.28 42.39 1.18
C ARG A 620 -5.41 42.82 2.36
N PRO A 621 -4.80 44.03 2.32
CA PRO A 621 -4.13 44.59 3.48
C PRO A 621 -5.14 44.93 4.56
N ILE A 622 -4.71 44.82 5.82
CA ILE A 622 -5.42 45.35 6.98
C ILE A 622 -4.63 46.52 7.51
N TYR A 623 -5.25 47.68 7.62
CA TYR A 623 -4.62 48.87 8.15
C TYR A 623 -4.87 49.01 9.65
N HIS A 624 -4.08 49.85 10.29
CA HIS A 624 -4.35 50.24 11.67
C HIS A 624 -5.79 50.78 11.84
N ASN A 625 -6.42 50.41 12.95
CA ASN A 625 -7.83 50.62 13.33
C ASN A 625 -8.89 49.84 12.54
N ASP A 626 -8.49 49.00 11.59
CA ASP A 626 -9.42 48.06 10.97
C ASP A 626 -9.83 46.97 11.97
N THR A 627 -11.04 46.44 11.78
CA THR A 627 -11.61 45.41 12.65
C THR A 627 -11.88 44.16 11.84
N VAL A 628 -11.47 43.01 12.37
CA VAL A 628 -11.62 41.71 11.72
C VAL A 628 -12.42 40.74 12.58
N TYR A 629 -13.04 39.76 11.94
CA TYR A 629 -13.56 38.56 12.58
C TYR A 629 -13.19 37.33 11.74
N VAL A 630 -13.39 36.14 12.32
CA VAL A 630 -13.06 34.88 11.66
C VAL A 630 -14.31 34.02 11.53
N ARG A 631 -14.45 33.34 10.39
CA ARG A 631 -15.21 32.08 10.33
C ARG A 631 -14.24 30.90 10.30
N LEU A 632 -14.40 30.01 11.27
CA LEU A 632 -13.69 28.74 11.34
C LEU A 632 -14.66 27.63 10.95
N THR A 633 -14.43 27.00 9.80
CA THR A 633 -15.33 26.01 9.22
C THR A 633 -14.62 24.67 9.04
N CYS A 634 -15.22 23.55 9.43
CA CYS A 634 -14.64 22.23 9.17
C CYS A 634 -14.55 22.01 7.66
N LYS A 635 -13.34 21.93 7.12
CA LYS A 635 -13.08 21.71 5.69
C LYS A 635 -13.24 20.25 5.33
N GLN A 636 -12.49 19.39 6.02
CA GLN A 636 -12.39 17.98 5.69
C GLN A 636 -11.90 17.19 6.91
N LYS A 637 -12.37 15.95 7.04
CA LYS A 637 -11.82 14.99 8.00
C LYS A 637 -10.93 13.99 7.28
N ILE A 638 -9.78 13.69 7.87
CA ILE A 638 -8.86 12.66 7.42
C ILE A 638 -8.69 11.67 8.57
N ASP A 639 -8.93 10.40 8.26
CA ASP A 639 -8.75 9.34 9.22
C ASP A 639 -7.26 9.04 9.43
N ARG A 640 -6.88 8.65 10.64
CA ARG A 640 -5.49 8.37 11.02
C ARG A 640 -5.44 7.12 11.88
N ASP A 641 -4.54 6.21 11.50
CA ASP A 641 -4.17 5.09 12.38
C ASP A 641 -3.16 5.57 13.42
N VAL A 642 -3.32 5.12 14.66
CA VAL A 642 -2.40 5.42 15.77
C VAL A 642 -1.76 4.10 16.23
N ALA A 643 -0.44 4.05 16.24
CA ALA A 643 0.34 2.88 16.66
C ALA A 643 1.27 3.16 17.87
N SER A 644 1.40 4.43 18.24
CA SER A 644 2.13 4.93 19.41
C SER A 644 1.26 4.95 20.66
N ALA A 645 1.84 5.32 21.80
CA ALA A 645 1.17 5.61 23.07
C ALA A 645 0.33 6.92 22.99
N GLU A 646 -0.65 6.94 22.09
CA GLU A 646 -1.53 8.06 21.81
C GLU A 646 -2.97 7.56 21.68
N HIS A 647 -3.94 8.36 22.12
CA HIS A 647 -5.34 8.03 21.92
C HIS A 647 -5.68 7.99 20.42
N PRO A 648 -6.60 7.09 20.01
CA PRO A 648 -7.18 7.12 18.68
C PRO A 648 -7.64 8.54 18.33
N SER A 649 -7.13 9.06 17.23
CA SER A 649 -7.38 10.42 16.77
C SER A 649 -7.50 10.44 15.26
N GLY A 650 -8.12 11.47 14.73
CA GLY A 650 -8.10 11.80 13.31
C GLY A 650 -7.65 13.23 13.09
N ILE A 651 -7.40 13.59 11.84
CA ILE A 651 -7.05 14.96 11.46
C ILE A 651 -8.33 15.66 10.99
N VAL A 652 -8.57 16.87 11.48
CA VAL A 652 -9.60 17.78 10.96
C VAL A 652 -8.89 18.98 10.36
N LYS A 653 -9.10 19.17 9.06
CA LYS A 653 -8.74 20.39 8.34
C LYS A 653 -9.81 21.43 8.60
N TRP A 654 -9.46 22.58 9.15
CA TRP A 654 -10.38 23.70 9.29
C TRP A 654 -10.02 24.81 8.32
N PHE A 655 -11.01 25.28 7.57
CA PHE A 655 -10.90 26.45 6.73
C PHE A 655 -11.14 27.69 7.57
N VAL A 656 -10.13 28.56 7.61
CA VAL A 656 -10.11 29.83 8.31
C VAL A 656 -10.35 30.92 7.28
N GLU A 657 -11.45 31.65 7.44
CA GLU A 657 -11.79 32.81 6.63
C GLU A 657 -11.77 34.04 7.53
N VAL A 658 -10.87 34.99 7.25
CA VAL A 658 -10.78 36.26 7.97
C VAL A 658 -11.51 37.31 7.15
N PHE A 659 -12.47 37.99 7.78
CA PHE A 659 -13.27 39.05 7.17
C PHE A 659 -13.08 40.36 7.90
N ASP A 660 -13.22 41.46 7.18
CA ASP A 660 -13.31 42.80 7.78
C ASP A 660 -14.75 43.12 8.25
N VAL A 661 -15.01 44.38 8.61
CA VAL A 661 -16.35 44.84 9.04
C VAL A 661 -17.38 44.97 7.93
N GLU A 662 -16.93 45.03 6.68
CA GLU A 662 -17.78 45.11 5.47
C GLU A 662 -18.06 43.72 4.88
N ASP A 663 -17.67 42.65 5.60
CA ASP A 663 -17.75 41.25 5.18
C ASP A 663 -16.88 40.93 3.93
N GLU A 664 -15.84 41.72 3.67
CA GLU A 664 -14.87 41.41 2.62
C GLU A 664 -13.78 40.46 3.12
N LEU A 665 -13.40 39.49 2.28
CA LEU A 665 -12.44 38.47 2.64
C LEU A 665 -11.01 39.02 2.60
N VAL A 666 -10.33 38.93 3.75
CA VAL A 666 -9.01 39.50 4.01
C VAL A 666 -7.91 38.46 3.85
N ALA A 667 -8.11 37.30 4.48
CA ALA A 667 -7.14 36.22 4.49
C ALA A 667 -7.84 34.87 4.57
N VAL A 668 -7.23 33.85 3.99
CA VAL A 668 -7.65 32.46 4.12
C VAL A 668 -6.48 31.59 4.54
N ALA A 669 -6.77 30.55 5.31
CA ALA A 669 -5.82 29.50 5.63
C ALA A 669 -6.55 28.19 5.91
N THR A 670 -5.85 27.07 5.80
CA THR A 670 -6.33 25.77 6.30
C THR A 670 -5.45 25.35 7.47
N ILE A 671 -6.03 25.13 8.66
CA ILE A 671 -5.29 24.61 9.81
C ILE A 671 -5.53 23.10 9.96
N LEU A 672 -4.50 22.38 10.39
CA LEU A 672 -4.53 20.94 10.64
C LEU A 672 -4.56 20.69 12.13
N THR A 673 -5.68 20.16 12.60
CA THR A 673 -5.87 19.81 14.00
C THR A 673 -5.97 18.31 14.18
N MET A 674 -5.24 17.79 15.15
CA MET A 674 -5.39 16.42 15.63
C MET A 674 -6.50 16.40 16.66
N VAL A 675 -7.55 15.61 16.41
CA VAL A 675 -8.75 15.55 17.24
C VAL A 675 -8.95 14.10 17.69
N GLU A 676 -9.07 13.90 19.00
CA GLU A 676 -9.35 12.61 19.62
C GLU A 676 -10.70 12.06 19.13
N LYS A 677 -10.71 10.75 18.87
CA LYS A 677 -11.91 9.97 18.56
C LYS A 677 -12.64 9.64 19.85
N LYS A 678 -13.95 9.54 19.76
CA LYS A 678 -14.79 9.10 20.88
C LYS A 678 -14.40 7.71 21.33
N GLN A 679 -14.25 7.57 22.64
CA GLN A 679 -14.19 6.29 23.30
C GLN A 679 -15.63 5.83 23.55
N THR A 680 -16.09 4.81 22.82
CA THR A 680 -17.43 4.21 23.00
C THR A 680 -17.39 2.72 23.30
N VAL A 681 -16.19 2.12 23.34
CA VAL A 681 -15.99 0.66 23.42
C VAL A 681 -15.97 0.17 24.86
N PHE A 682 -15.63 1.03 25.81
CA PHE A 682 -15.38 0.66 27.20
C PHE A 682 -16.29 1.50 28.06
N VAL A 683 -17.00 0.86 28.97
CA VAL A 683 -17.73 1.56 30.01
C VAL A 683 -16.71 2.20 30.94
N GLU A 684 -16.89 3.48 31.30
CA GLU A 684 -16.03 4.14 32.27
C GLU A 684 -16.24 3.54 33.67
N MET A 685 -15.14 3.05 34.26
CA MET A 685 -15.14 2.30 35.51
C MET A 685 -15.04 3.24 36.71
N THR A 686 -16.10 4.02 36.92
CA THR A 686 -16.25 4.85 38.13
C THR A 686 -16.47 3.97 39.36
N ASP A 687 -16.17 4.51 40.55
CA ASP A 687 -16.42 3.82 41.83
C ASP A 687 -17.87 3.28 41.90
N ALA A 688 -18.86 4.09 41.48
CA ALA A 688 -20.26 3.69 41.45
C ALA A 688 -20.53 2.55 40.46
N LYS A 689 -19.99 2.60 39.24
CA LYS A 689 -20.23 1.55 38.23
C LYS A 689 -19.58 0.23 38.62
N ILE A 690 -18.39 0.27 39.23
CA ILE A 690 -17.72 -0.93 39.73
C ILE A 690 -18.57 -1.59 40.81
N GLN A 691 -19.05 -0.83 41.81
CA GLN A 691 -19.91 -1.38 42.86
C GLN A 691 -21.23 -1.94 42.31
N GLU A 692 -21.83 -1.26 41.33
CA GLU A 692 -23.02 -1.78 40.63
C GLU A 692 -22.73 -3.14 39.99
N CYS A 693 -21.63 -3.29 39.25
CA CYS A 693 -21.25 -4.55 38.61
C CYS A 693 -20.97 -5.66 39.64
N LEU A 694 -20.22 -5.34 40.70
CA LEU A 694 -19.90 -6.29 41.77
C LEU A 694 -21.16 -6.76 42.53
N SER A 695 -22.17 -5.90 42.70
CA SER A 695 -23.44 -6.26 43.35
C SER A 695 -24.27 -7.29 42.56
N LYS A 696 -24.06 -7.39 41.25
CA LYS A 696 -24.70 -8.38 40.36
C LYS A 696 -23.99 -9.75 40.37
N LEU A 697 -22.78 -9.84 40.93
CA LEU A 697 -21.96 -11.05 40.89
C LEU A 697 -22.36 -12.03 42.00
N THR A 698 -22.66 -13.28 41.63
CA THR A 698 -22.91 -14.40 42.56
C THR A 698 -21.99 -15.58 42.25
N GLU A 699 -21.85 -16.52 43.19
CA GLU A 699 -20.96 -17.69 43.03
C GLU A 699 -21.35 -18.61 41.86
N ASP A 700 -22.63 -18.61 41.48
CA ASP A 700 -23.18 -19.46 40.42
C ASP A 700 -23.02 -18.87 39.00
N VAL A 701 -22.55 -17.63 38.88
CA VAL A 701 -22.38 -16.99 37.56
C VAL A 701 -21.28 -17.70 36.77
N LYS A 702 -21.62 -18.15 35.56
CA LYS A 702 -20.67 -18.80 34.66
C LYS A 702 -20.02 -17.78 33.71
N PRO A 703 -18.71 -17.88 33.47
CA PRO A 703 -18.06 -17.02 32.50
C PRO A 703 -18.49 -17.39 31.06
N LYS A 704 -18.58 -16.39 30.19
CA LYS A 704 -18.80 -16.55 28.74
C LYS A 704 -17.61 -17.20 28.03
N TRP A 705 -16.40 -16.97 28.55
CA TRP A 705 -15.15 -17.54 28.04
C TRP A 705 -14.15 -17.76 29.18
N GLY A 706 -13.13 -18.61 28.97
CA GLY A 706 -12.10 -18.90 29.98
C GLY A 706 -12.57 -19.79 31.13
N VAL A 707 -11.70 -20.02 32.12
CA VAL A 707 -11.89 -21.04 33.17
C VAL A 707 -12.11 -20.47 34.58
N LEU A 708 -11.97 -19.15 34.77
CA LEU A 708 -12.08 -18.51 36.08
C LEU A 708 -13.50 -18.65 36.65
N THR A 709 -13.61 -18.96 37.95
CA THR A 709 -14.88 -18.78 38.69
C THR A 709 -15.03 -17.31 39.12
N PRO A 710 -16.23 -16.87 39.57
CA PRO A 710 -16.43 -15.53 40.11
C PRO A 710 -15.38 -15.12 41.14
N GLN A 711 -15.07 -16.00 42.10
CA GLN A 711 -14.06 -15.70 43.13
C GLN A 711 -12.64 -15.62 42.56
N HIS A 712 -12.25 -16.53 41.64
CA HIS A 712 -10.93 -16.45 41.00
C HIS A 712 -10.75 -15.15 40.20
N MET A 713 -11.81 -14.67 39.53
CA MET A 713 -11.76 -13.39 38.82
C MET A 713 -11.53 -12.21 39.78
N ILE A 714 -12.23 -12.18 40.91
CA ILE A 714 -12.06 -11.13 41.94
C ILE A 714 -10.66 -11.15 42.54
N GLU A 715 -10.15 -12.33 42.90
CA GLU A 715 -8.81 -12.48 43.46
C GLU A 715 -7.69 -12.13 42.45
N HIS A 716 -7.94 -12.40 41.16
CA HIS A 716 -7.06 -11.97 40.06
C HIS A 716 -7.00 -10.43 39.90
N LEU A 717 -8.16 -9.78 39.98
CA LEU A 717 -8.23 -8.31 39.97
C LEU A 717 -7.55 -7.70 41.20
N GLU A 718 -7.76 -8.28 42.39
CA GLU A 718 -7.12 -7.83 43.64
C GLU A 718 -5.60 -7.92 43.51
N PHE A 719 -5.09 -9.04 43.02
CA PHE A 719 -3.66 -9.23 42.79
C PHE A 719 -3.09 -8.13 41.87
N THR A 720 -3.82 -7.75 40.83
CA THR A 720 -3.42 -6.68 39.92
C THR A 720 -3.37 -5.32 40.62
N TYR A 721 -4.33 -5.01 41.50
CA TYR A 721 -4.30 -3.76 42.28
C TYR A 721 -3.17 -3.73 43.30
N ARG A 722 -2.82 -4.85 43.95
CA ARG A 722 -1.66 -4.92 44.86
C ARG A 722 -0.33 -4.70 44.14
N ILE A 723 -0.23 -5.11 42.88
CA ILE A 723 0.92 -4.72 42.04
C ILE A 723 0.89 -3.20 41.80
N ALA A 724 -0.28 -2.66 41.43
CA ALA A 724 -0.46 -1.24 41.15
C ALA A 724 -0.28 -0.32 42.38
N SER A 725 -0.41 -0.83 43.61
CA SER A 725 -0.14 -0.10 44.86
C SER A 725 1.32 -0.19 45.32
N GLY A 726 2.17 -0.89 44.57
CA GLY A 726 3.59 -1.08 44.91
C GLY A 726 3.86 -2.16 45.96
N GLU A 727 2.84 -2.86 46.48
CA GLU A 727 3.00 -3.95 47.46
C GLU A 727 3.78 -5.14 46.87
N ASN A 728 3.56 -5.43 45.58
CA ASN A 728 4.21 -6.52 44.87
C ASN A 728 4.94 -5.97 43.63
N GLN A 729 6.27 -5.85 43.68
CA GLN A 729 7.10 -5.32 42.58
C GLN A 729 8.33 -6.20 42.24
N ASP A 730 8.57 -7.24 43.04
CA ASP A 730 9.68 -8.18 42.86
C ASP A 730 9.27 -9.33 41.92
N PHE A 731 9.21 -9.04 40.62
CA PHE A 731 8.97 -10.02 39.56
C PHE A 731 9.57 -9.57 38.22
N GLU A 732 9.72 -10.53 37.30
CA GLU A 732 10.14 -10.28 35.92
C GLU A 732 8.94 -9.98 35.01
N ILE A 733 9.14 -9.09 34.03
CA ILE A 733 8.14 -8.79 33.00
C ILE A 733 8.09 -9.99 32.03
N ALA A 734 6.91 -10.59 31.89
CA ALA A 734 6.73 -11.79 31.07
C ALA A 734 6.76 -11.49 29.56
N THR A 735 6.39 -10.28 29.17
CA THR A 735 6.37 -9.87 27.76
C THR A 735 7.80 -9.62 27.24
N PRO A 736 8.21 -10.27 26.13
CA PRO A 736 9.53 -10.04 25.54
C PRO A 736 9.77 -8.59 25.14
N GLU A 737 10.96 -8.06 25.45
CA GLU A 737 11.36 -6.67 25.20
C GLU A 737 11.03 -6.18 23.77
N LYS A 738 11.29 -7.03 22.76
CA LYS A 738 11.03 -6.75 21.33
C LYS A 738 9.57 -6.40 20.97
N ILE A 739 8.60 -6.78 21.79
CA ILE A 739 7.17 -6.47 21.58
C ILE A 739 6.56 -5.66 22.71
N LEU A 740 7.33 -5.37 23.77
CA LEU A 740 6.85 -4.74 24.98
C LEU A 740 6.20 -3.39 24.70
N GLU A 741 6.86 -2.55 23.90
CA GLU A 741 6.33 -1.25 23.50
C GLU A 741 4.98 -1.37 22.77
N LYS A 742 4.86 -2.32 21.83
CA LYS A 742 3.61 -2.56 21.10
C LYS A 742 2.48 -3.03 22.03
N VAL A 743 2.80 -3.92 22.98
CA VAL A 743 1.85 -4.41 23.97
C VAL A 743 1.43 -3.27 24.90
N LYS A 744 2.37 -2.46 25.36
CA LYS A 744 2.12 -1.26 26.17
C LYS A 744 1.24 -0.24 25.44
N ASN A 745 1.55 0.09 24.19
CA ASN A 745 0.76 1.00 23.35
C ASN A 745 -0.68 0.50 23.14
N SER A 746 -0.92 -0.81 23.27
CA SER A 746 -2.27 -1.35 23.19
C SER A 746 -3.21 -0.84 24.28
N LEU A 747 -2.70 -0.31 25.40
CA LEU A 747 -3.51 0.32 26.45
C LEU A 747 -4.23 1.59 25.96
N TYR A 748 -3.65 2.30 25.02
CA TYR A 748 -4.19 3.57 24.50
C TYR A 748 -5.28 3.36 23.45
N ASN A 749 -5.22 2.28 22.68
CA ASN A 749 -6.23 2.03 21.64
C ASN A 749 -7.59 1.64 22.23
N TYR A 750 -8.64 1.69 21.42
CA TYR A 750 -9.99 1.29 21.84
C TYR A 750 -10.32 -0.17 21.51
N ASN A 751 -9.31 -1.02 21.29
CA ASN A 751 -9.54 -2.45 21.03
C ASN A 751 -9.66 -3.21 22.36
N PRO A 752 -10.68 -4.07 22.53
CA PRO A 752 -10.77 -4.99 23.66
C PRO A 752 -9.56 -5.92 23.76
N PHE A 753 -9.32 -6.48 24.95
CA PHE A 753 -8.32 -7.53 25.08
C PHE A 753 -8.75 -8.79 24.31
N PRO A 754 -7.79 -9.54 23.71
CA PRO A 754 -8.09 -10.80 23.06
C PRO A 754 -8.78 -11.77 24.02
N LEU A 755 -9.84 -12.41 23.54
CA LEU A 755 -10.51 -13.48 24.28
C LEU A 755 -9.57 -14.69 24.42
N GLU A 756 -9.76 -15.46 25.48
CA GLU A 756 -9.00 -16.70 25.77
C GLU A 756 -7.48 -16.51 25.88
N SER A 757 -7.04 -15.32 26.27
CA SER A 757 -5.62 -15.05 26.53
C SER A 757 -5.19 -15.67 27.88
N GLU A 758 -4.10 -16.45 27.86
CA GLU A 758 -3.52 -17.04 29.07
C GLU A 758 -2.74 -15.97 29.86
N PHE A 759 -3.03 -15.85 31.16
CA PHE A 759 -2.26 -14.96 32.05
C PHE A 759 -0.87 -15.56 32.30
N PRO A 760 0.24 -14.81 32.11
CA PRO A 760 1.59 -15.40 32.10
C PRO A 760 2.03 -16.11 33.39
N LEU A 761 1.42 -15.80 34.54
CA LEU A 761 1.75 -16.42 35.83
C LEU A 761 0.86 -17.63 36.17
N LEU A 762 -0.24 -17.86 35.42
CA LEU A 762 -1.10 -19.03 35.64
C LEU A 762 -0.55 -20.24 34.87
N LYS A 763 -0.53 -21.41 35.52
CA LYS A 763 -0.24 -22.66 34.83
C LYS A 763 -1.35 -23.00 33.85
N LYS A 764 -0.97 -23.46 32.67
CA LYS A 764 -1.90 -23.74 31.57
C LYS A 764 -2.98 -24.75 31.98
N GLY A 765 -4.23 -24.29 32.02
CA GLY A 765 -5.40 -25.13 32.30
C GLY A 765 -5.64 -25.46 33.78
N GLU A 766 -4.88 -24.89 34.70
CA GLU A 766 -5.07 -25.06 36.15
C GLU A 766 -5.54 -23.75 36.79
N LEU A 767 -6.50 -23.84 37.71
CA LEU A 767 -6.87 -22.73 38.59
C LEU A 767 -5.96 -22.74 39.81
N ASP A 768 -5.46 -21.58 40.21
CA ASP A 768 -4.74 -21.43 41.48
C ASP A 768 -5.67 -21.72 42.66
N ASN A 769 -5.09 -22.07 43.82
CA ASN A 769 -5.87 -22.18 45.05
C ASN A 769 -6.44 -20.80 45.44
N LEU A 770 -7.74 -20.77 45.73
CA LEU A 770 -8.41 -19.58 46.28
C LEU A 770 -7.73 -19.11 47.57
N LYS A 771 -7.43 -17.82 47.64
CA LYS A 771 -6.77 -17.17 48.79
C LYS A 771 -7.76 -16.84 49.90
N HIS A 772 -9.01 -16.51 49.54
CA HIS A 772 -10.02 -16.09 50.50
C HIS A 772 -11.05 -17.19 50.76
N SER A 773 -11.70 -17.10 51.92
CA SER A 773 -12.65 -18.12 52.37
C SER A 773 -13.95 -18.19 51.57
N ASN A 774 -14.37 -17.08 50.94
CA ASN A 774 -15.59 -16.98 50.13
C ASN A 774 -15.55 -15.72 49.23
N LEU A 775 -16.52 -15.63 48.29
CA LEU A 775 -16.62 -14.52 47.34
C LEU A 775 -16.83 -13.15 48.01
N ALA A 776 -17.62 -13.07 49.10
CA ALA A 776 -17.88 -11.80 49.77
C ALA A 776 -16.61 -11.21 50.40
N THR A 777 -15.81 -12.06 51.06
CA THR A 777 -14.48 -11.65 51.57
C THR A 777 -13.54 -11.25 50.44
N ALA A 778 -13.56 -11.96 49.30
CA ALA A 778 -12.74 -11.58 48.15
C ALA A 778 -13.11 -10.20 47.60
N ILE A 779 -14.40 -9.87 47.52
CA ILE A 779 -14.88 -8.54 47.08
C ILE A 779 -14.45 -7.43 48.06
N GLU A 780 -14.52 -7.68 49.36
CA GLU A 780 -14.03 -6.74 50.38
C GLU A 780 -12.53 -6.44 50.18
N LYS A 781 -11.71 -7.49 50.00
CA LYS A 781 -10.26 -7.35 49.78
C LYS A 781 -9.90 -6.70 48.45
N LEU A 782 -10.67 -6.94 47.39
CA LEU A 782 -10.53 -6.22 46.13
C LEU A 782 -10.72 -4.71 46.32
N ASN A 783 -11.77 -4.30 47.05
CA ASN A 783 -12.06 -2.90 47.32
C ASN A 783 -10.95 -2.24 48.16
N GLU A 784 -10.45 -2.92 49.20
CA GLU A 784 -9.30 -2.45 49.99
C GLU A 784 -8.06 -2.23 49.10
N ALA A 785 -7.73 -3.20 48.24
CA ALA A 785 -6.57 -3.12 47.35
C ALA A 785 -6.70 -1.96 46.33
N ARG A 786 -7.91 -1.73 45.81
CA ARG A 786 -8.16 -0.62 44.88
C ARG A 786 -8.04 0.75 45.55
N GLU A 787 -8.49 0.91 46.79
CA GLU A 787 -8.30 2.15 47.55
C GLU A 787 -6.83 2.38 47.89
N ALA A 788 -6.07 1.32 48.20
CA ALA A 788 -4.61 1.41 48.36
C ALA A 788 -3.91 1.87 47.07
N TYR A 789 -4.29 1.33 45.92
CA TYR A 789 -3.83 1.79 44.60
C TYR A 789 -4.10 3.29 44.37
N LYS A 790 -5.33 3.75 44.65
CA LYS A 790 -5.70 5.18 44.51
C LYS A 790 -4.92 6.08 45.48
N ALA A 791 -4.73 5.64 46.72
CA ALA A 791 -3.94 6.36 47.72
C ALA A 791 -2.46 6.47 47.31
N TYR A 792 -1.86 5.37 46.83
CA TYR A 792 -0.47 5.34 46.40
C TYR A 792 -0.17 6.39 45.31
N PHE A 793 -0.97 6.44 44.23
CA PHE A 793 -0.77 7.43 43.16
C PHE A 793 -1.26 8.85 43.50
N LYS A 794 -1.90 9.03 44.66
CA LYS A 794 -2.17 10.36 45.22
C LYS A 794 -0.93 10.88 45.98
N GLU A 795 -0.24 10.01 46.71
CA GLU A 795 0.99 10.32 47.44
C GLU A 795 2.22 10.39 46.51
N HIS A 796 2.22 9.58 45.44
CA HIS A 796 3.32 9.47 44.47
C HIS A 796 2.82 9.69 43.03
N PRO A 797 2.51 10.94 42.62
CA PRO A 797 1.91 11.22 41.31
C PRO A 797 2.79 10.85 40.11
N GLU A 798 4.12 10.91 40.28
CA GLU A 798 5.12 10.61 39.24
C GLU A 798 5.68 9.18 39.32
N ALA A 799 5.11 8.31 40.17
CA ALA A 799 5.58 6.94 40.30
C ALA A 799 5.39 6.14 38.99
N ILE A 800 6.35 5.25 38.73
CA ILE A 800 6.31 4.28 37.64
C ILE A 800 6.52 2.90 38.27
N LEU A 801 5.56 2.00 38.07
CA LEU A 801 5.54 0.68 38.68
C LEU A 801 5.48 -0.42 37.62
N LYS A 802 6.10 -1.57 37.89
CA LYS A 802 6.09 -2.72 36.98
C LYS A 802 4.70 -3.33 36.89
N ASN A 803 4.37 -3.77 35.68
CA ASN A 803 3.26 -4.65 35.34
C ASN A 803 3.80 -5.88 34.59
N ILE A 804 3.25 -7.06 34.87
CA ILE A 804 3.71 -8.34 34.34
C ILE A 804 3.66 -8.40 32.80
N VAL A 805 2.66 -7.78 32.18
CA VAL A 805 2.40 -7.86 30.73
C VAL A 805 2.81 -6.59 30.00
N PHE A 806 2.52 -5.43 30.59
CA PHE A 806 2.66 -4.14 29.91
C PHE A 806 3.96 -3.40 30.26
N GLY A 807 4.82 -3.99 31.10
CA GLY A 807 6.08 -3.41 31.52
C GLY A 807 5.89 -2.32 32.57
N GLU A 808 6.73 -1.29 32.55
CA GLU A 808 6.65 -0.18 33.50
C GLU A 808 5.53 0.80 33.14
N LEU A 809 4.60 1.04 34.07
CA LEU A 809 3.41 1.85 33.87
C LEU A 809 3.37 3.05 34.83
N ASN A 810 3.05 4.22 34.30
CA ASN A 810 2.73 5.42 35.10
C ASN A 810 1.27 5.43 35.56
N LYS A 811 0.88 6.43 36.37
CA LYS A 811 -0.49 6.60 36.89
C LYS A 811 -1.57 6.52 35.81
N TYR A 812 -1.35 7.18 34.68
CA TYR A 812 -2.34 7.25 33.60
C TYR A 812 -2.48 5.91 32.89
N GLU A 813 -1.37 5.23 32.63
CA GLU A 813 -1.36 3.92 31.99
C GLU A 813 -2.00 2.85 32.88
N TRP A 814 -1.83 2.93 34.20
CA TRP A 814 -2.56 2.10 35.16
C TRP A 814 -4.07 2.33 35.10
N TYR A 815 -4.52 3.58 34.98
CA TYR A 815 -5.94 3.90 34.77
C TYR A 815 -6.47 3.32 33.45
N LEU A 816 -5.70 3.40 32.36
CA LEU A 816 -6.09 2.79 31.08
C LEU A 816 -6.20 1.27 31.18
N LEU A 817 -5.24 0.64 31.86
CA LEU A 817 -5.25 -0.79 32.15
C LEU A 817 -6.46 -1.17 33.00
N GLU A 818 -6.72 -0.48 34.10
CA GLU A 818 -7.88 -0.71 34.97
C GLU A 818 -9.18 -0.72 34.16
N ARG A 819 -9.41 0.31 33.34
CA ARG A 819 -10.60 0.41 32.49
C ARG A 819 -10.74 -0.79 31.58
N LYS A 820 -9.69 -1.16 30.84
CA LYS A 820 -9.74 -2.31 29.91
C LYS A 820 -9.90 -3.64 30.63
N HIS A 821 -9.18 -3.82 31.73
CA HIS A 821 -9.12 -5.07 32.48
C HIS A 821 -10.45 -5.37 33.16
N LEU A 822 -11.06 -4.37 33.80
CA LEU A 822 -12.40 -4.49 34.36
C LEU A 822 -13.46 -4.71 33.28
N ASN A 823 -13.42 -3.97 32.16
CA ASN A 823 -14.37 -4.19 31.07
C ASN A 823 -14.29 -5.64 30.54
N HIS A 824 -13.07 -6.18 30.36
CA HIS A 824 -12.89 -7.56 29.91
C HIS A 824 -13.52 -8.57 30.87
N HIS A 825 -13.23 -8.50 32.16
CA HIS A 825 -13.77 -9.47 33.12
C HIS A 825 -15.25 -9.24 33.43
N PHE A 826 -15.72 -8.01 33.47
CA PHE A 826 -17.15 -7.77 33.70
C PHE A 826 -17.99 -8.21 32.50
N GLU A 827 -17.49 -8.07 31.26
CA GLU A 827 -18.13 -8.65 30.08
C GLU A 827 -18.08 -10.19 30.12
N GLN A 828 -16.94 -10.77 30.55
CA GLN A 828 -16.76 -12.22 30.73
C GLN A 828 -17.85 -12.81 31.63
N PHE A 829 -18.26 -12.11 32.69
CA PHE A 829 -19.29 -12.56 33.63
C PHE A 829 -20.67 -11.90 33.41
N ASN A 830 -20.88 -11.24 32.27
CA ASN A 830 -22.16 -10.60 31.92
C ASN A 830 -22.66 -9.57 32.96
N LEU A 831 -21.74 -8.80 33.53
CA LEU A 831 -22.02 -7.75 34.52
C LEU A 831 -22.19 -6.36 33.90
N LEU A 832 -21.73 -6.19 32.66
CA LEU A 832 -21.96 -5.01 31.83
C LEU A 832 -23.28 -5.17 31.08
N ASP A 833 -24.03 -4.07 30.98
CA ASP A 833 -25.35 -4.01 30.34
C ASP A 833 -25.27 -4.00 28.81
#